data_AF-A0A8H7B2R6-F1
#
_entry.id   AF-A0A8H7B2R6-F1
#
_cell.length_a   1.000
_cell.length_b   1.000
_cell.length_c   1.000
_cell.angle_alpha   90.00
_cell.angle_beta   90.00
_cell.angle_gamma   90.00
#
_symmetry.space_group_name_H-M   'P 1'
#
loop_
_entity.id
_entity.type
_entity.pdbx_description
1 polymer ?
#
loop_
_entity_poly.entity_id
_entity_poly.type
_entity_poly.pdbx_seq_one_letter_code
_entity_poly.pdbx_strand_id
1 'polypeptide(L)'
;MHQIAKTSSNLIPPGDDVSQYSKAEIKMRVYGSKLVLVVEQMQLLTIWLVKACLLIMYNRMTLVLPQHKIVVATSIYVAVAFVVMEVLYLGVWCRPFNQYWAVPPNSKQCSAATNHLITNAVFNISSDLIILSIPMPLLFKDCNTMHIHDVLIIGGGPSGLAVAARLREHTPSATFTDDEHQRYHWIRKHGRKMNIKNYRTNKDSLPTPPSTPGSSECGCDHDVPTDEFIDIVVLDADGADWMSKWKRLFKTFRIDYLRSPMFFHVDPADRDALLGYTYEKEREKDIQALPGVAGKEVSKHKKKKNLKTQGRFLGRTPDVDERDRKDYYVPRTDLFDAHCEEVIKRYRLGKDLLRKESVMDIQYDKVSKFDKTELRSFISDGAVADERKVFRVETDQGARFAHLVVLAVGPGNAPSIPLVPGLPTQHPHEGFAHAMQIKQFPPSHVMAKIQARQLTSMLIVGGGLTSIQLADLAIKRGVNKVWMLMRGPLKVKHFDVDLEWVGKFRNFKQAEFWTADTDEERFDMIVQARNGGSMTPRYRKILDSHVACRKIELRNYTKLHSAKWEQPSKTWACEVSSAESVLKLPPVDYMVFATGIQSDIRTIPYLQSIQQQYPIKCIGGLPCLNEDLMWDDNVPLFVTGRLAGLKLGPGAPNLVGARVGAERIAWNVDEALKKLDKLSNNAQDESGDNSSDEKMVAYAAARDNRFDSLFELDDATA
;
A
#
# COMPACT_ATOMS: atom_id res chain seq x y z
N MET A 1 -4.00 52.21 -33.75
CA MET A 1 -2.90 51.68 -34.60
C MET A 1 -3.11 51.85 -36.11
N HIS A 2 -4.32 51.68 -36.67
CA HIS A 2 -4.50 51.63 -38.14
C HIS A 2 -4.19 52.93 -38.92
N GLN A 3 -4.28 54.11 -38.28
CA GLN A 3 -3.87 55.37 -38.93
C GLN A 3 -2.35 55.61 -38.92
N ILE A 4 -1.65 55.16 -37.88
CA ILE A 4 -0.19 55.38 -37.74
C ILE A 4 0.60 54.55 -38.76
N ALA A 5 0.11 53.34 -39.08
CA ALA A 5 0.68 52.51 -40.14
C ALA A 5 0.57 53.13 -41.55
N LYS A 6 -0.31 54.13 -41.73
CA LYS A 6 -0.55 54.82 -43.01
C LYS A 6 0.06 56.22 -43.08
N THR A 7 0.54 56.78 -41.96
CA THR A 7 1.18 58.09 -41.89
C THR A 7 2.67 57.95 -41.65
N SER A 8 3.48 58.47 -42.58
CA SER A 8 4.93 58.58 -42.38
C SER A 8 5.25 59.48 -41.18
N SER A 9 6.37 59.25 -40.49
CA SER A 9 6.84 60.08 -39.37
C SER A 9 8.09 60.90 -39.77
N ASN A 10 8.70 61.56 -38.78
CA ASN A 10 9.99 62.24 -38.85
C ASN A 10 11.20 61.27 -38.88
N LEU A 11 10.97 59.96 -38.89
CA LEU A 11 12.02 58.97 -39.15
C LEU A 11 12.21 58.83 -40.67
N ILE A 12 13.24 59.49 -41.19
CA ILE A 12 13.56 59.55 -42.62
C ILE A 12 14.71 58.58 -42.93
N PRO A 13 14.62 57.73 -43.98
CA PRO A 13 15.70 56.82 -44.37
C PRO A 13 16.99 57.57 -44.73
N PRO A 14 18.18 57.00 -44.44
CA PRO A 14 19.44 57.63 -44.83
C PRO A 14 19.55 57.70 -46.36
N GLY A 15 19.66 58.92 -46.91
CA GLY A 15 19.79 59.17 -48.35
C GLY A 15 18.55 59.78 -49.03
N ASP A 16 17.45 59.97 -48.29
CA ASP A 16 16.23 60.61 -48.81
C ASP A 16 16.31 62.14 -48.66
N ASP A 17 16.03 62.90 -49.74
CA ASP A 17 16.19 64.35 -49.77
C ASP A 17 14.92 65.07 -49.29
N VAL A 18 15.01 65.66 -48.09
CA VAL A 18 13.90 66.36 -47.42
C VAL A 18 13.39 67.57 -48.22
N SER A 19 14.20 68.11 -49.15
CA SER A 19 13.81 69.24 -50.01
C SER A 19 12.78 68.87 -51.07
N GLN A 20 12.59 67.57 -51.35
CA GLN A 20 11.62 67.07 -52.33
C GLN A 20 10.21 66.87 -51.77
N TYR A 21 10.03 66.98 -50.45
CA TYR A 21 8.73 66.79 -49.83
C TYR A 21 7.79 67.99 -50.03
N SER A 22 6.55 67.71 -50.41
CA SER A 22 5.51 68.72 -50.52
C SER A 22 5.10 69.27 -49.15
N LYS A 23 4.58 70.51 -49.10
CA LYS A 23 4.07 71.11 -47.86
C LYS A 23 2.96 70.28 -47.20
N ALA A 24 2.21 69.49 -47.97
CA ALA A 24 1.17 68.60 -47.45
C ALA A 24 1.77 67.36 -46.78
N GLU A 25 2.81 66.75 -47.37
CA GLU A 25 3.53 65.61 -46.80
C GLU A 25 4.26 65.97 -45.51
N ILE A 26 4.85 67.16 -45.42
CA ILE A 26 5.51 67.64 -44.20
C ILE A 26 4.47 67.78 -43.07
N LYS A 27 3.29 68.35 -43.33
CA LYS A 27 2.20 68.45 -42.32
C LYS A 27 1.71 67.07 -41.88
N MET A 28 1.56 66.12 -42.82
CA MET A 28 1.16 64.75 -42.51
C MET A 28 2.22 64.03 -41.66
N ARG A 29 3.52 64.24 -41.95
CA ARG A 29 4.63 63.68 -41.16
C ARG A 29 4.73 64.24 -39.75
N VAL A 30 4.52 65.55 -39.58
CA VAL A 30 4.43 66.19 -38.26
C VAL A 30 3.26 65.61 -37.45
N TYR A 31 2.11 65.39 -38.09
CA TYR A 31 0.96 64.76 -37.45
C TYR A 31 1.26 63.30 -37.06
N GLY A 32 1.86 62.52 -37.98
CA GLY A 32 2.31 61.15 -37.73
C GLY A 32 3.27 61.06 -36.55
N SER A 33 4.28 61.93 -36.46
CA SER A 33 5.23 61.96 -35.34
C SER A 33 4.57 62.31 -34.00
N LYS A 34 3.59 63.21 -33.98
CA LYS A 34 2.82 63.49 -32.75
C LYS A 34 2.01 62.27 -32.30
N LEU A 35 1.43 61.52 -33.24
CA LEU A 35 0.73 60.28 -32.92
C LEU A 35 1.68 59.18 -32.41
N VAL A 36 2.90 59.10 -32.95
CA VAL A 36 3.94 58.17 -32.44
C VAL A 36 4.27 58.49 -30.99
N LEU A 37 4.46 59.76 -30.63
CA LEU A 37 4.68 60.15 -29.23
C LEU A 37 3.53 59.72 -28.30
N VAL A 38 2.28 59.94 -28.73
CA VAL A 38 1.10 59.54 -27.95
C VAL A 38 1.05 58.02 -27.79
N VAL A 39 1.36 57.27 -28.84
CA VAL A 39 1.38 55.79 -28.77
C VAL A 39 2.48 55.28 -27.85
N GLU A 40 3.69 55.83 -27.92
CA GLU A 40 4.78 55.45 -27.01
C GLU A 40 4.40 55.69 -25.54
N GLN A 41 3.77 56.83 -25.25
CA GLN A 41 3.28 57.17 -23.92
C GLN A 41 2.15 56.25 -23.44
N MET A 42 1.17 55.97 -24.31
CA MET A 42 0.10 55.01 -24.00
C MET A 42 0.64 53.59 -23.77
N GLN A 43 1.62 53.17 -24.56
CA GLN A 43 2.27 51.87 -24.42
C GLN A 43 3.04 51.77 -23.11
N LEU A 44 3.83 52.79 -22.76
CA LEU A 44 4.58 52.85 -21.50
C LEU A 44 3.62 52.81 -20.29
N LEU A 45 2.57 53.64 -20.29
CA LEU A 45 1.56 53.63 -19.23
C LEU A 45 0.89 52.26 -19.08
N THR A 46 0.52 51.62 -20.20
CA THR A 46 -0.14 50.31 -20.18
C THR A 46 0.78 49.24 -19.58
N ILE A 47 2.04 49.19 -20.01
CA ILE A 47 3.00 48.19 -19.53
C ILE A 47 3.25 48.35 -18.01
N TRP A 48 3.44 49.58 -17.54
CA TRP A 48 3.68 49.83 -16.12
C TRP A 48 2.44 49.59 -15.25
N LEU A 49 1.24 49.86 -15.75
CA LEU A 49 -0.01 49.58 -15.05
C LEU A 49 -0.25 48.07 -14.89
N VAL A 50 0.02 47.26 -15.93
CA VAL A 50 -0.06 45.80 -15.84
C VAL A 50 0.90 45.26 -14.77
N LYS A 51 2.13 45.80 -14.71
CA LYS A 51 3.11 45.42 -13.67
C LYS A 51 2.63 45.79 -12.27
N ALA A 52 2.04 46.97 -12.10
CA ALA A 52 1.46 47.39 -10.83
C ALA A 52 0.33 46.45 -10.40
N CYS A 53 -0.57 46.06 -11.31
CA CYS A 53 -1.65 45.11 -11.01
C CYS A 53 -1.11 43.74 -10.56
N LEU A 54 -0.10 43.19 -11.26
CA LEU A 54 0.52 41.92 -10.88
C LEU A 54 1.21 42.00 -9.52
N LEU A 55 1.94 43.08 -9.25
CA LEU A 55 2.61 43.28 -7.97
C LEU A 55 1.62 43.48 -6.81
N ILE A 56 0.48 44.14 -7.02
CA ILE A 56 -0.59 44.25 -6.02
C ILE A 56 -1.19 42.87 -5.71
N MET A 57 -1.44 42.05 -6.73
CA MET A 57 -1.91 40.68 -6.56
C MET A 57 -0.89 39.84 -5.78
N TYR A 58 0.40 39.89 -6.14
CA TYR A 58 1.47 39.18 -5.44
C TYR A 58 1.70 39.69 -4.02
N ASN A 59 1.50 40.98 -3.77
CA ASN A 59 1.59 41.56 -2.44
C ASN A 59 0.54 40.94 -1.52
N ARG A 60 -0.71 40.79 -1.98
CA ARG A 60 -1.78 40.12 -1.20
C ARG A 60 -1.50 38.63 -0.98
N MET A 61 -0.97 37.94 -1.98
CA MET A 61 -0.69 36.50 -1.91
C MET A 61 0.52 36.16 -1.03
N THR A 62 1.50 37.06 -0.92
CA THR A 62 2.77 36.79 -0.23
C THR A 62 2.87 37.36 1.19
N LEU A 63 1.80 37.93 1.76
CA LEU A 63 1.79 38.61 3.07
C LEU A 63 2.49 37.82 4.21
N VAL A 64 2.36 36.48 4.22
CA VAL A 64 2.87 35.60 5.29
C VAL A 64 4.19 34.89 4.88
N LEU A 65 4.68 35.17 3.68
CA LEU A 65 5.84 34.50 3.08
C LEU A 65 7.08 35.41 3.13
N PRO A 66 8.30 34.86 3.32
CA PRO A 66 9.53 35.67 3.30
C PRO A 66 9.76 36.37 1.95
N GLN A 67 9.15 35.86 0.88
CA GLN A 67 9.11 36.46 -0.46
C GLN A 67 8.43 37.84 -0.49
N HIS A 68 7.62 38.20 0.53
CA HIS A 68 6.99 39.52 0.64
C HIS A 68 7.99 40.68 0.52
N LYS A 69 9.19 40.53 1.11
CA LYS A 69 10.25 41.55 1.05
C LYS A 69 10.71 41.81 -0.39
N ILE A 70 10.74 40.77 -1.22
CA ILE A 70 11.13 40.85 -2.64
C ILE A 70 10.03 41.55 -3.43
N VAL A 71 8.76 41.26 -3.16
CA VAL A 71 7.61 41.92 -3.80
C VAL A 71 7.61 43.42 -3.52
N VAL A 72 7.84 43.82 -2.27
CA VAL A 72 7.92 45.24 -1.86
C VAL A 72 9.11 45.94 -2.54
N ALA A 73 10.31 45.34 -2.52
CA ALA A 73 11.47 45.90 -3.18
C ALA A 73 11.27 46.06 -4.70
N THR A 74 10.66 45.07 -5.35
CA THR A 74 10.34 45.10 -6.79
C THR A 74 9.29 46.18 -7.11
N SER A 75 8.33 46.39 -6.22
CA SER A 75 7.32 47.46 -6.37
C SER A 75 7.94 48.85 -6.33
N ILE A 76 8.90 49.08 -5.43
CA ILE A 76 9.67 50.33 -5.37
C ILE A 76 10.49 50.50 -6.66
N TYR A 77 11.16 49.44 -7.12
CA TYR A 77 11.96 49.45 -8.35
C TYR A 77 11.12 49.84 -9.58
N VAL A 78 9.95 49.23 -9.79
CA VAL A 78 9.06 49.53 -10.92
C VAL A 78 8.54 50.97 -10.88
N ALA A 79 8.20 51.48 -9.69
CA ALA A 79 7.75 52.85 -9.51
C ALA A 79 8.87 53.86 -9.82
N VAL A 80 10.09 53.62 -9.35
CA VAL A 80 11.25 54.48 -9.64
C VAL A 80 11.60 54.43 -11.13
N ALA A 81 11.58 53.25 -11.75
CA ALA A 81 11.86 53.09 -13.17
C ALA A 81 10.87 53.88 -14.05
N PHE A 82 9.57 53.91 -13.68
CA PHE A 82 8.57 54.72 -14.36
C PHE A 82 8.93 56.22 -14.35
N VAL A 83 9.21 56.75 -13.15
CA VAL A 83 9.52 58.17 -12.96
C VAL A 83 10.80 58.54 -13.73
N VAL A 84 11.83 57.70 -13.67
CA VAL A 84 13.07 57.90 -14.42
C VAL A 84 12.81 57.92 -15.93
N MET A 85 11.99 56.98 -16.44
CA MET A 85 11.64 56.93 -17.86
C MET A 85 10.91 58.18 -18.34
N GLU A 86 9.93 58.67 -17.57
CA GLU A 86 9.19 59.89 -17.92
C GLU A 86 10.09 61.14 -17.92
N VAL A 87 10.96 61.27 -16.91
CA VAL A 87 11.90 62.39 -16.80
C VAL A 87 12.90 62.36 -17.96
N LEU A 88 13.44 61.20 -18.32
CA LEU A 88 14.38 61.08 -19.43
C LEU A 88 13.71 61.37 -20.79
N TYR A 89 12.46 60.91 -20.97
CA TYR A 89 11.70 61.06 -22.20
C TYR A 89 11.28 62.50 -22.48
N LEU A 90 10.64 63.14 -21.51
CA LEU A 90 10.15 64.52 -21.63
C LEU A 90 11.25 65.56 -21.42
N GLY A 91 12.29 65.21 -20.67
CA GLY A 91 13.26 66.17 -20.15
C GLY A 91 14.68 66.08 -20.70
N VAL A 92 15.16 64.94 -21.22
CA VAL A 92 16.61 64.76 -21.46
C VAL A 92 16.95 64.38 -22.89
N TRP A 93 16.32 63.35 -23.47
CA TRP A 93 16.81 62.77 -24.72
C TRP A 93 16.63 63.64 -25.97
N CYS A 94 15.69 64.58 -25.96
CA CYS A 94 15.49 65.50 -27.08
C CYS A 94 15.11 66.90 -26.59
N ARG A 95 16.00 67.87 -26.83
CA ARG A 95 15.76 69.30 -26.57
C ARG A 95 16.10 70.13 -27.80
N PRO A 96 15.25 71.10 -28.20
CA PRO A 96 13.92 71.40 -27.64
C PRO A 96 12.89 70.28 -27.94
N PHE A 97 11.91 70.09 -27.05
CA PHE A 97 10.94 68.96 -27.11
C PHE A 97 10.15 68.90 -28.44
N ASN A 98 9.96 70.04 -29.10
CA ASN A 98 9.34 70.12 -30.41
C ASN A 98 10.09 69.38 -31.54
N GLN A 99 11.35 69.01 -31.31
CA GLN A 99 12.16 68.25 -32.26
C GLN A 99 11.72 66.79 -32.40
N TYR A 100 10.94 66.25 -31.45
CA TYR A 100 10.36 64.91 -31.61
C TYR A 100 9.34 64.81 -32.75
N TRP A 101 8.79 65.94 -33.23
CA TRP A 101 7.89 65.97 -34.37
C TRP A 101 8.32 66.95 -35.46
N ALA A 102 9.56 67.46 -35.40
CA ALA A 102 10.12 68.32 -36.43
C ALA A 102 10.57 67.50 -37.65
N VAL A 103 10.41 68.07 -38.85
CA VAL A 103 10.79 67.48 -40.14
C VAL A 103 11.58 68.53 -40.93
N PRO A 104 12.92 68.42 -41.08
CA PRO A 104 13.81 67.42 -40.47
C PRO A 104 14.14 67.76 -39.00
N PRO A 105 14.40 66.75 -38.14
CA PRO A 105 14.87 66.98 -36.78
C PRO A 105 16.38 67.27 -36.73
N ASN A 106 16.80 68.04 -35.72
CA ASN A 106 18.20 68.44 -35.53
C ASN A 106 19.15 67.29 -35.14
N SER A 107 18.61 66.17 -34.63
CA SER A 107 19.39 65.02 -34.20
C SER A 107 18.68 63.71 -34.52
N LYS A 108 19.45 62.69 -34.92
CA LYS A 108 18.95 61.32 -35.13
C LYS A 108 18.32 60.73 -33.87
N GLN A 109 18.74 61.18 -32.68
CA GLN A 109 18.16 60.73 -31.40
C GLN A 109 16.71 61.19 -31.21
N CYS A 110 16.33 62.36 -31.74
CA CYS A 110 14.97 62.89 -31.68
C CYS A 110 14.00 62.21 -32.67
N SER A 111 14.51 61.60 -33.74
CA SER A 111 13.71 60.84 -34.71
C SER A 111 13.65 59.34 -34.43
N ALA A 112 14.78 58.75 -34.03
CA ALA A 112 14.92 57.30 -33.85
C ALA A 112 14.74 56.84 -32.40
N ALA A 113 14.75 57.77 -31.43
CA ALA A 113 14.57 57.51 -30.00
C ALA A 113 15.42 56.35 -29.45
N THR A 114 16.62 56.13 -29.99
CA THR A 114 17.40 54.91 -29.75
C THR A 114 17.74 54.72 -28.27
N ASN A 115 18.25 55.76 -27.59
CA ASN A 115 18.51 55.65 -26.15
C ASN A 115 17.24 55.41 -25.33
N HIS A 116 16.09 55.95 -25.73
CA HIS A 116 14.82 55.70 -25.05
C HIS A 116 14.42 54.23 -25.17
N LEU A 117 14.46 53.68 -26.38
CA LEU A 117 14.09 52.29 -26.65
C LEU A 117 15.01 51.30 -25.91
N ILE A 118 16.32 51.56 -25.86
CA ILE A 118 17.28 50.72 -25.12
C ILE A 118 16.98 50.76 -23.63
N THR A 119 16.84 51.95 -23.02
CA THR A 119 16.56 52.06 -21.58
C THR A 119 15.19 51.47 -21.22
N ASN A 120 14.18 51.67 -22.07
CA ASN A 120 12.86 51.05 -21.93
C ASN A 120 12.96 49.52 -21.95
N ALA A 121 13.73 48.95 -22.89
CA ALA A 121 13.94 47.51 -22.97
C ALA A 121 14.64 46.96 -21.72
N VAL A 122 15.70 47.64 -21.25
CA VAL A 122 16.44 47.21 -20.05
C VAL A 122 15.53 47.17 -18.82
N PHE A 123 14.81 48.25 -18.52
CA PHE A 123 13.91 48.28 -17.35
C PHE A 123 12.76 47.30 -17.47
N ASN A 124 12.22 47.09 -18.67
CA ASN A 124 11.13 46.13 -18.86
C ASN A 124 11.60 44.69 -18.66
N ILE A 125 12.67 44.29 -19.34
CA ILE A 125 13.20 42.91 -19.26
C ILE A 125 13.63 42.59 -17.83
N SER A 126 14.35 43.50 -17.16
CA SER A 126 14.81 43.27 -15.79
C SER A 126 13.64 43.14 -14.81
N SER A 127 12.63 44.02 -14.89
CA SER A 127 11.47 43.93 -14.01
C SER A 127 10.64 42.68 -14.26
N ASP A 128 10.49 42.26 -15.53
CA ASP A 128 9.65 41.12 -15.90
C ASP A 128 10.27 39.80 -15.44
N LEU A 129 11.59 39.65 -15.55
CA LEU A 129 12.31 38.50 -15.03
C LEU A 129 12.14 38.36 -13.51
N ILE A 130 12.20 39.48 -12.78
CA ILE A 130 11.99 39.47 -11.33
C ILE A 130 10.55 39.10 -11.00
N ILE A 131 9.56 39.71 -11.67
CA ILE A 131 8.13 39.46 -11.44
C ILE A 131 7.77 38.00 -11.73
N LEU A 132 8.28 37.40 -12.82
CA LEU A 132 8.06 36.00 -13.17
C LEU A 132 8.74 35.01 -12.22
N SER A 133 9.82 35.43 -11.55
CA SER A 133 10.54 34.58 -10.60
C SER A 133 9.87 34.50 -9.22
N ILE A 134 8.97 35.44 -8.88
CA ILE A 134 8.25 35.47 -7.60
C ILE A 134 7.36 34.23 -7.38
N PRO A 135 6.52 33.77 -8.34
CA PRO A 135 5.66 32.59 -8.15
C PRO A 135 6.36 31.25 -8.35
N MET A 136 7.55 31.19 -8.99
CA MET A 136 8.24 29.92 -9.29
C MET A 136 8.50 29.07 -8.03
N PRO A 137 9.01 29.62 -6.90
CA PRO A 137 9.16 28.86 -5.67
C PRO A 137 7.86 28.34 -5.05
N LEU A 138 6.70 28.92 -5.39
CA LEU A 138 5.39 28.46 -4.92
C LEU A 138 4.91 27.27 -5.76
N LEU A 139 5.09 27.32 -7.08
CA LEU A 139 4.72 26.22 -8.00
C LEU A 139 5.59 24.96 -7.81
N PHE A 140 6.84 25.10 -7.36
CA PHE A 140 7.70 23.96 -7.06
C PHE A 140 7.60 23.46 -5.61
N LYS A 141 6.80 24.10 -4.76
CA LYS A 141 6.63 23.69 -3.35
C LYS A 141 5.62 22.56 -3.16
N ASP A 142 4.77 22.30 -4.16
CA ASP A 142 3.73 21.26 -4.12
C ASP A 142 4.27 19.84 -4.21
N CYS A 143 5.59 19.65 -4.39
CA CYS A 143 6.17 18.30 -4.40
C CYS A 143 6.63 17.80 -3.01
N ASN A 144 6.63 18.66 -1.97
CA ASN A 144 7.20 18.36 -0.64
C ASN A 144 6.33 18.82 0.55
N THR A 145 4.99 18.83 0.42
CA THR A 145 4.14 18.89 1.63
C THR A 145 4.10 17.51 2.25
N MET A 146 4.71 17.37 3.43
CA MET A 146 4.66 16.15 4.23
C MET A 146 3.19 15.84 4.59
N HIS A 147 2.59 14.90 3.87
CA HIS A 147 1.23 14.41 4.12
C HIS A 147 1.27 13.31 5.18
N ILE A 148 0.49 13.45 6.25
CA ILE A 148 0.34 12.41 7.28
C ILE A 148 -0.92 11.63 6.94
N HIS A 149 -0.77 10.35 6.60
CA HIS A 149 -1.89 9.47 6.32
C HIS A 149 -2.56 9.00 7.62
N ASP A 150 -3.87 8.71 7.60
CA ASP A 150 -4.51 8.09 8.76
C ASP A 150 -3.96 6.69 9.01
N VAL A 151 -3.87 5.89 7.94
CA VAL A 151 -3.43 4.49 8.00
C VAL A 151 -2.42 4.19 6.91
N LEU A 152 -1.27 3.64 7.30
CA LEU A 152 -0.27 3.10 6.39
C LEU A 152 -0.19 1.58 6.52
N ILE A 153 -0.50 0.86 5.44
CA ILE A 153 -0.45 -0.61 5.39
C ILE A 153 0.86 -1.06 4.73
N ILE A 154 1.63 -1.91 5.41
CA ILE A 154 2.86 -2.49 4.88
C ILE A 154 2.55 -3.91 4.39
N GLY A 155 2.51 -4.09 3.07
CA GLY A 155 2.28 -5.35 2.37
C GLY A 155 0.99 -5.38 1.55
N GLY A 156 1.12 -5.45 0.22
CA GLY A 156 0.01 -5.52 -0.74
C GLY A 156 -0.49 -6.94 -1.01
N GLY A 157 -0.33 -7.86 -0.07
CA GLY A 157 -0.76 -9.26 -0.18
C GLY A 157 -2.22 -9.48 0.28
N PRO A 158 -2.66 -10.75 0.48
CA PRO A 158 -4.03 -11.04 0.88
C PRO A 158 -4.46 -10.38 2.19
N SER A 159 -3.56 -10.34 3.18
CA SER A 159 -3.83 -9.69 4.48
C SER A 159 -3.97 -8.17 4.35
N GLY A 160 -3.12 -7.51 3.57
CA GLY A 160 -3.23 -6.07 3.34
C GLY A 160 -4.47 -5.70 2.55
N LEU A 161 -4.81 -6.50 1.53
CA LEU A 161 -6.03 -6.33 0.74
C LEU A 161 -7.28 -6.51 1.61
N ALA A 162 -7.32 -7.53 2.47
CA ALA A 162 -8.44 -7.75 3.38
C ALA A 162 -8.61 -6.57 4.36
N VAL A 163 -7.51 -6.06 4.94
CA VAL A 163 -7.55 -4.89 5.83
C VAL A 163 -8.07 -3.66 5.09
N ALA A 164 -7.50 -3.35 3.92
CA ALA A 164 -7.90 -2.19 3.14
C ALA A 164 -9.38 -2.27 2.69
N ALA A 165 -9.83 -3.45 2.25
CA ALA A 165 -11.23 -3.68 1.89
C ALA A 165 -12.16 -3.47 3.09
N ARG A 166 -11.80 -4.02 4.26
CA ARG A 166 -12.60 -3.89 5.47
C ARG A 166 -12.65 -2.46 6.00
N LEU A 167 -11.55 -1.70 5.92
CA LEU A 167 -11.51 -0.27 6.29
C LEU A 167 -12.37 0.61 5.37
N ARG A 168 -12.55 0.23 4.10
CA ARG A 168 -13.42 0.91 3.13
C ARG A 168 -14.86 0.43 3.17
N GLU A 169 -15.17 -0.58 3.98
CA GLU A 169 -16.51 -1.13 4.09
C GLU A 169 -17.35 -0.37 5.14
N HIS A 170 -18.32 0.40 4.63
CA HIS A 170 -19.17 1.27 5.44
C HIS A 170 -20.09 0.52 6.43
N THR A 171 -20.48 -0.71 6.10
CA THR A 171 -21.31 -1.57 6.95
C THR A 171 -20.62 -2.92 7.17
N PRO A 172 -20.16 -3.24 8.39
CA PRO A 172 -19.74 -4.60 8.70
C PRO A 172 -20.85 -5.56 8.34
N SER A 173 -20.51 -6.62 7.59
CA SER A 173 -21.42 -7.72 7.34
C SER A 173 -22.00 -8.24 8.66
N ALA A 174 -23.32 -8.12 8.84
CA ALA A 174 -24.05 -8.60 10.00
C ALA A 174 -24.28 -10.12 10.00
N THR A 175 -23.53 -10.89 9.20
CA THR A 175 -23.68 -12.33 9.09
C THR A 175 -23.02 -13.03 10.27
N PHE A 176 -23.85 -13.32 11.25
CA PHE A 176 -23.53 -14.10 12.44
C PHE A 176 -23.04 -15.50 12.08
N THR A 177 -21.73 -15.72 12.11
CA THR A 177 -21.16 -17.07 12.03
C THR A 177 -20.83 -17.57 13.44
N ASP A 178 -20.83 -18.89 13.67
CA ASP A 178 -20.57 -19.48 14.99
C ASP A 178 -19.19 -19.12 15.59
N ASP A 179 -18.23 -18.73 14.76
CA ASP A 179 -16.92 -18.17 15.19
C ASP A 179 -17.12 -16.85 15.97
N GLU A 180 -18.30 -16.22 15.87
CA GLU A 180 -18.71 -15.01 16.57
C GLU A 180 -19.38 -15.25 17.94
N HIS A 181 -19.53 -16.47 18.47
CA HIS A 181 -20.14 -16.63 19.81
C HIS A 181 -19.36 -15.96 20.95
N GLN A 182 -18.10 -15.55 20.71
CA GLN A 182 -17.35 -14.63 21.57
C GLN A 182 -17.91 -13.19 21.58
N ARG A 183 -18.89 -12.87 20.72
CA ARG A 183 -19.58 -11.58 20.63
C ARG A 183 -20.46 -11.24 21.84
N TYR A 184 -20.82 -12.14 22.75
CA TYR A 184 -21.72 -11.74 23.85
C TYR A 184 -21.09 -10.73 24.83
N HIS A 185 -19.76 -10.77 25.05
CA HIS A 185 -19.07 -9.72 25.80
C HIS A 185 -18.80 -8.46 24.97
N TRP A 186 -18.62 -8.60 23.65
CA TRP A 186 -18.24 -7.53 22.72
C TRP A 186 -19.43 -6.72 22.17
N ILE A 187 -20.57 -7.35 21.86
CA ILE A 187 -21.86 -6.69 21.55
C ILE A 187 -22.30 -5.85 22.76
N ARG A 188 -22.02 -6.32 23.98
CA ARG A 188 -22.31 -5.58 25.21
C ARG A 188 -21.45 -4.31 25.35
N LYS A 189 -20.24 -4.30 24.76
CA LYS A 189 -19.31 -3.15 24.74
C LYS A 189 -19.57 -2.18 23.55
N HIS A 190 -20.01 -2.67 22.38
CA HIS A 190 -20.09 -1.86 21.14
C HIS A 190 -21.48 -1.82 20.45
N GLY A 191 -22.50 -2.46 21.02
CA GLY A 191 -23.80 -2.67 20.37
C GLY A 191 -24.63 -1.42 20.02
N ARG A 192 -24.25 -0.23 20.51
CA ARG A 192 -24.90 1.05 20.15
C ARG A 192 -24.49 1.58 18.76
N LYS A 193 -23.43 1.05 18.13
CA LYS A 193 -22.83 1.57 16.88
C LYS A 193 -23.14 0.72 15.63
N MET A 194 -24.03 -0.28 15.73
CA MET A 194 -24.31 -1.23 14.64
C MET A 194 -25.71 -1.03 14.05
N ASN A 195 -25.85 -1.26 12.74
CA ASN A 195 -27.15 -1.44 12.13
C ASN A 195 -27.71 -2.83 12.48
N ILE A 196 -28.55 -2.90 13.52
CA ILE A 196 -29.11 -4.13 14.04
C ILE A 196 -30.54 -4.25 13.53
N LYS A 197 -30.80 -5.30 12.76
CA LYS A 197 -32.16 -5.63 12.33
C LYS A 197 -32.96 -6.09 13.53
N ASN A 198 -33.94 -5.30 13.93
CA ASN A 198 -34.81 -5.65 15.04
C ASN A 198 -35.80 -6.72 14.57
N TYR A 199 -35.58 -7.97 15.01
CA TYR A 199 -36.37 -9.14 14.60
C TYR A 199 -37.88 -8.99 14.85
N ARG A 200 -38.28 -8.24 15.89
CA ARG A 200 -39.71 -8.04 16.24
C ARG A 200 -40.40 -7.01 15.36
N THR A 201 -39.67 -6.01 14.88
CA THR A 201 -40.23 -4.89 14.10
C THR A 201 -39.84 -4.93 12.62
N ASN A 202 -38.95 -5.86 12.25
CA ASN A 202 -38.37 -6.05 10.92
C ASN A 202 -37.78 -4.77 10.30
N LYS A 203 -37.32 -3.85 11.15
CA LYS A 203 -36.71 -2.58 10.79
C LYS A 203 -35.25 -2.55 11.25
N ASP A 204 -34.42 -2.02 10.40
CA ASP A 204 -33.00 -1.76 10.64
C ASP A 204 -32.85 -0.49 11.50
N SER A 205 -31.86 -0.45 12.39
CA SER A 205 -31.61 0.72 13.26
C SER A 205 -30.93 1.87 12.51
N LEU A 206 -30.36 1.62 11.33
CA LEU A 206 -29.78 2.59 10.40
C LEU A 206 -30.20 2.25 8.94
N PRO A 207 -30.14 3.20 7.99
CA PRO A 207 -30.46 2.93 6.58
C PRO A 207 -29.41 2.02 5.92
N THR A 208 -29.86 0.97 5.23
CA THR A 208 -29.00 -0.05 4.60
C THR A 208 -28.70 0.32 3.14
N PRO A 209 -27.44 0.33 2.66
CA PRO A 209 -27.15 0.50 1.24
C PRO A 209 -27.53 -0.77 0.46
N PRO A 210 -28.00 -0.65 -0.80
CA PRO A 210 -28.61 -1.76 -1.51
C PRO A 210 -27.58 -2.83 -1.89
N SER A 211 -27.87 -4.07 -1.50
CA SER A 211 -27.16 -5.28 -1.91
C SER A 211 -27.61 -5.70 -3.32
N THR A 212 -26.66 -5.61 -4.26
CA THR A 212 -26.66 -6.23 -5.62
C THR A 212 -27.55 -5.55 -6.69
N PRO A 213 -27.03 -5.31 -7.92
CA PRO A 213 -27.69 -4.45 -8.90
C PRO A 213 -28.79 -5.18 -9.68
N GLY A 214 -30.04 -4.79 -9.43
CA GLY A 214 -31.16 -5.06 -10.34
C GLY A 214 -31.14 -4.05 -11.48
N SER A 215 -30.97 -4.54 -12.70
CA SER A 215 -31.03 -3.76 -13.93
C SER A 215 -32.26 -2.84 -14.02
N SER A 216 -32.05 -1.53 -14.10
CA SER A 216 -32.73 -0.61 -15.03
C SER A 216 -32.19 0.81 -14.82
N GLU A 217 -32.32 1.59 -15.88
CA GLU A 217 -31.57 2.79 -16.21
C GLU A 217 -31.70 3.97 -15.24
N CYS A 218 -30.65 4.80 -15.30
CA CYS A 218 -30.58 6.24 -15.09
C CYS A 218 -30.72 6.81 -13.66
N GLY A 219 -29.66 7.53 -13.25
CA GLY A 219 -29.60 8.30 -12.01
C GLY A 219 -28.17 8.55 -11.56
N CYS A 220 -27.38 9.22 -12.39
CA CYS A 220 -26.08 9.76 -12.02
C CYS A 220 -26.24 10.78 -10.88
N ASP A 221 -25.16 10.98 -10.12
CA ASP A 221 -24.89 12.15 -9.27
C ASP A 221 -25.61 12.19 -7.92
N HIS A 222 -25.14 11.36 -6.99
CA HIS A 222 -24.98 11.83 -5.61
C HIS A 222 -23.51 11.69 -5.21
N ASP A 223 -22.78 12.81 -5.34
CA ASP A 223 -21.52 13.06 -4.67
C ASP A 223 -21.74 12.91 -3.16
N VAL A 224 -21.32 11.77 -2.60
CA VAL A 224 -21.05 11.67 -1.17
C VAL A 224 -19.82 12.55 -0.90
N PRO A 225 -19.83 13.46 0.09
CA PRO A 225 -18.70 14.34 0.37
C PRO A 225 -17.43 13.50 0.54
N THR A 226 -16.35 13.92 -0.12
CA THR A 226 -15.02 13.29 -0.10
C THR A 226 -14.35 13.25 1.29
N ASP A 227 -14.99 13.81 2.32
CA ASP A 227 -14.43 14.09 3.65
C ASP A 227 -14.65 12.97 4.69
N GLU A 228 -15.36 11.88 4.37
CA GLU A 228 -15.68 10.81 5.35
C GLU A 228 -14.85 9.52 5.24
N PHE A 229 -13.91 9.42 4.30
CA PHE A 229 -13.12 8.20 4.14
C PHE A 229 -11.74 8.31 4.77
N ILE A 230 -11.38 7.30 5.58
CA ILE A 230 -10.03 7.12 6.13
C ILE A 230 -9.00 7.20 5.00
N ASP A 231 -8.01 8.07 5.16
CA ASP A 231 -6.90 8.18 4.22
C ASP A 231 -5.91 7.02 4.41
N ILE A 232 -5.75 6.22 3.35
CA ILE A 232 -5.00 4.97 3.38
C ILE A 232 -3.92 5.00 2.31
N VAL A 233 -2.68 4.71 2.72
CA VAL A 233 -1.57 4.40 1.80
C VAL A 233 -1.07 2.97 2.06
N VAL A 234 -0.72 2.27 0.99
CA VAL A 234 -0.23 0.89 1.03
C VAL A 234 1.15 0.82 0.40
N LEU A 235 2.13 0.26 1.11
CA LEU A 235 3.49 0.07 0.63
C LEU A 235 3.75 -1.41 0.36
N ASP A 236 4.19 -1.76 -0.84
CA ASP A 236 4.57 -3.13 -1.19
C ASP A 236 5.94 -3.17 -1.89
N ALA A 237 6.85 -4.00 -1.37
CA ALA A 237 8.20 -4.12 -1.92
C ALA A 237 8.23 -4.86 -3.29
N ASP A 238 7.21 -5.65 -3.61
CA ASP A 238 7.21 -6.56 -4.76
C ASP A 238 6.55 -5.96 -6.01
N GLY A 239 5.57 -5.06 -5.89
CA GLY A 239 4.94 -4.41 -7.04
C GLY A 239 4.00 -3.25 -6.69
N ALA A 240 3.57 -2.52 -7.73
CA ALA A 240 2.61 -1.41 -7.62
C ALA A 240 1.14 -1.86 -7.81
N ASP A 241 0.90 -3.17 -7.87
CA ASP A 241 -0.45 -3.75 -7.94
C ASP A 241 -0.68 -4.70 -6.76
N TRP A 242 -1.93 -4.81 -6.31
CA TRP A 242 -2.33 -5.80 -5.31
C TRP A 242 -1.95 -7.22 -5.73
N MET A 243 -1.56 -8.03 -4.75
CA MET A 243 -1.24 -9.44 -4.91
C MET A 243 -0.04 -9.71 -5.82
N SER A 244 0.83 -8.71 -6.09
CA SER A 244 1.97 -8.81 -7.02
C SER A 244 2.87 -10.03 -6.77
N LYS A 245 3.37 -10.18 -5.53
CA LYS A 245 4.21 -11.34 -5.15
C LYS A 245 3.46 -12.67 -5.30
N TRP A 246 2.20 -12.69 -4.89
CA TRP A 246 1.34 -13.88 -4.91
C TRP A 246 1.09 -14.35 -6.35
N LYS A 247 0.63 -13.44 -7.22
CA LYS A 247 0.39 -13.67 -8.66
C LYS A 247 1.66 -14.18 -9.33
N ARG A 248 2.81 -13.55 -9.06
CA ARG A 248 4.11 -13.95 -9.60
C ARG A 248 4.46 -15.39 -9.20
N LEU A 249 4.39 -15.73 -7.92
CA LEU A 249 4.76 -17.07 -7.43
C LEU A 249 3.81 -18.17 -7.95
N PHE A 250 2.49 -17.92 -7.92
CA PHE A 250 1.51 -18.88 -8.42
C PHE A 250 1.68 -19.15 -9.92
N LYS A 251 1.98 -18.11 -10.71
CA LYS A 251 2.33 -18.24 -12.13
C LYS A 251 3.63 -19.02 -12.34
N THR A 252 4.69 -18.69 -11.60
CA THR A 252 5.99 -19.36 -11.72
C THR A 252 5.88 -20.85 -11.41
N PHE A 253 5.13 -21.22 -10.37
CA PHE A 253 4.97 -22.61 -9.93
C PHE A 253 3.84 -23.38 -10.65
N ARG A 254 3.09 -22.71 -11.54
CA ARG A 254 1.89 -23.25 -12.20
C ARG A 254 0.93 -23.90 -11.20
N ILE A 255 0.57 -23.14 -10.16
CA ILE A 255 -0.42 -23.58 -9.18
C ILE A 255 -1.80 -23.28 -9.75
N ASP A 256 -2.51 -24.32 -10.21
CA ASP A 256 -3.82 -24.16 -10.86
C ASP A 256 -4.98 -23.98 -9.87
N TYR A 257 -4.86 -24.58 -8.67
CA TYR A 257 -5.90 -24.58 -7.64
C TYR A 257 -5.29 -24.22 -6.30
N LEU A 258 -6.05 -23.46 -5.50
CA LEU A 258 -5.68 -23.16 -4.12
C LEU A 258 -5.78 -24.41 -3.24
N ARG A 259 -5.04 -24.38 -2.12
CA ARG A 259 -5.20 -25.35 -1.02
C ARG A 259 -6.36 -24.95 -0.08
N SER A 260 -6.64 -23.64 -0.03
CA SER A 260 -7.68 -23.06 0.82
C SER A 260 -9.08 -23.33 0.24
N PRO A 261 -10.05 -23.70 1.09
CA PRO A 261 -11.44 -23.84 0.66
C PRO A 261 -12.07 -22.49 0.30
N MET A 262 -13.22 -22.52 -0.38
CA MET A 262 -13.91 -21.32 -0.90
C MET A 262 -14.19 -20.24 0.15
N PHE A 263 -14.53 -20.62 1.39
CA PHE A 263 -14.82 -19.69 2.48
C PHE A 263 -13.58 -19.00 3.08
N PHE A 264 -12.38 -19.34 2.61
CA PHE A 264 -11.14 -18.66 2.98
C PHE A 264 -10.75 -17.66 1.88
N HIS A 265 -11.28 -16.44 1.96
CA HIS A 265 -11.04 -15.35 1.01
C HIS A 265 -10.85 -14.00 1.72
N VAL A 266 -10.57 -12.95 0.93
CA VAL A 266 -10.27 -11.59 1.43
C VAL A 266 -11.48 -10.66 1.52
N ASP A 267 -12.58 -10.98 0.81
CA ASP A 267 -13.80 -10.18 0.80
C ASP A 267 -14.44 -10.10 2.20
N PRO A 268 -14.68 -8.90 2.76
CA PRO A 268 -15.30 -8.75 4.05
C PRO A 268 -16.84 -8.86 4.01
N ALA A 269 -17.48 -8.85 2.83
CA ALA A 269 -18.93 -8.79 2.70
C ALA A 269 -19.71 -9.99 3.26
N ASP A 270 -19.21 -11.22 3.05
CA ASP A 270 -19.88 -12.45 3.51
C ASP A 270 -18.91 -13.63 3.59
N ARG A 271 -19.21 -14.63 4.41
CA ARG A 271 -18.50 -15.92 4.48
C ARG A 271 -18.44 -16.64 3.14
N ASP A 272 -19.53 -16.57 2.38
CA ASP A 272 -19.68 -17.31 1.13
C ASP A 272 -19.46 -16.42 -0.10
N ALA A 273 -18.88 -15.22 0.04
CA ALA A 273 -18.78 -14.23 -1.03
C ALA A 273 -18.06 -14.75 -2.29
N LEU A 274 -16.96 -15.50 -2.13
CA LEU A 274 -16.27 -16.12 -3.26
C LEU A 274 -17.12 -17.21 -3.94
N LEU A 275 -17.92 -17.95 -3.16
CA LEU A 275 -18.83 -18.95 -3.70
C LEU A 275 -20.00 -18.29 -4.45
N GLY A 276 -20.59 -17.23 -3.87
CA GLY A 276 -21.60 -16.40 -4.52
C GLY A 276 -21.11 -15.82 -5.85
N TYR A 277 -19.91 -15.24 -5.85
CA TYR A 277 -19.26 -14.74 -7.07
C TYR A 277 -19.07 -15.84 -8.13
N THR A 278 -18.77 -17.07 -7.71
CA THR A 278 -18.60 -18.21 -8.62
C THR A 278 -19.90 -18.55 -9.35
N TYR A 279 -21.03 -18.56 -8.63
CA TYR A 279 -22.34 -18.79 -9.23
C TYR A 279 -22.80 -17.60 -10.07
N GLU A 280 -22.60 -16.37 -9.59
CA GLU A 280 -22.96 -15.14 -10.31
C GLU A 280 -22.26 -15.03 -11.67
N LYS A 281 -21.00 -15.49 -11.76
CA LYS A 281 -20.22 -15.49 -13.00
C LYS A 281 -20.31 -16.79 -13.80
N GLU A 282 -21.16 -17.75 -13.40
CA GLU A 282 -21.32 -19.05 -14.06
C GLU A 282 -19.98 -19.82 -14.23
N ARG A 283 -19.16 -19.82 -13.16
CA ARG A 283 -17.80 -20.41 -13.13
C ARG A 283 -17.70 -21.67 -12.28
N GLU A 284 -18.77 -22.46 -12.12
CA GLU A 284 -18.79 -23.67 -11.29
C GLU A 284 -17.83 -24.76 -11.79
N LYS A 285 -17.45 -24.74 -13.07
CA LYS A 285 -16.40 -25.62 -13.63
C LYS A 285 -15.01 -25.32 -13.08
N ASP A 286 -14.82 -24.14 -12.48
CA ASP A 286 -13.55 -23.66 -11.95
C ASP A 286 -13.37 -23.92 -10.45
N ILE A 287 -14.27 -24.70 -9.84
CA ILE A 287 -14.14 -25.20 -8.47
C ILE A 287 -13.91 -26.71 -8.45
N GLN A 288 -13.10 -27.19 -7.52
CA GLN A 288 -12.81 -28.61 -7.36
C GLN A 288 -13.18 -29.11 -5.96
N ALA A 289 -13.96 -30.19 -5.89
CA ALA A 289 -14.25 -30.87 -4.63
C ALA A 289 -12.98 -31.49 -4.03
N LEU A 290 -12.73 -31.27 -2.75
CA LEU A 290 -11.65 -31.92 -2.02
C LEU A 290 -11.94 -33.43 -1.87
N PRO A 291 -11.11 -34.33 -2.44
CA PRO A 291 -11.38 -35.76 -2.40
C PRO A 291 -11.47 -36.30 -0.97
N GLY A 292 -12.60 -36.97 -0.68
CA GLY A 292 -12.88 -37.54 0.63
C GLY A 292 -13.48 -36.54 1.63
N VAL A 293 -13.48 -35.24 1.32
CA VAL A 293 -14.09 -34.18 2.16
C VAL A 293 -15.40 -33.71 1.52
N ALA A 294 -15.36 -33.28 0.26
CA ALA A 294 -16.52 -32.81 -0.52
C ALA A 294 -16.83 -33.77 -1.70
N GLY A 295 -18.03 -33.64 -2.27
CA GLY A 295 -18.50 -34.41 -3.44
C GLY A 295 -19.30 -35.67 -3.11
N LYS A 296 -19.67 -36.46 -4.14
CA LYS A 296 -20.59 -37.62 -4.06
C LYS A 296 -20.21 -38.58 -2.92
N GLU A 297 -21.20 -38.99 -2.14
CA GLU A 297 -21.01 -39.87 -0.99
C GLU A 297 -20.38 -41.21 -1.41
N VAL A 298 -19.34 -41.64 -0.69
CA VAL A 298 -18.76 -42.97 -0.92
C VAL A 298 -19.67 -44.00 -0.27
N SER A 299 -20.27 -44.89 -1.06
CA SER A 299 -21.22 -45.89 -0.54
C SER A 299 -20.64 -46.69 0.63
N LYS A 300 -21.50 -47.05 1.60
CA LYS A 300 -21.11 -47.88 2.77
C LYS A 300 -20.38 -49.16 2.36
N HIS A 301 -20.79 -49.77 1.24
CA HIS A 301 -20.17 -50.97 0.69
C HIS A 301 -18.75 -50.71 0.18
N LYS A 302 -18.53 -49.58 -0.51
CA LYS A 302 -17.21 -49.15 -0.99
C LYS A 302 -16.29 -48.72 0.16
N LYS A 303 -16.82 -48.09 1.21
CA LYS A 303 -16.10 -47.84 2.48
C LYS A 303 -15.63 -49.16 3.11
N LYS A 304 -16.53 -50.14 3.30
CA LYS A 304 -16.23 -51.45 3.91
C LYS A 304 -15.26 -52.30 3.09
N LYS A 305 -15.34 -52.23 1.75
CA LYS A 305 -14.39 -52.90 0.84
C LYS A 305 -12.99 -52.28 0.94
N ASN A 306 -12.89 -50.94 0.90
CA ASN A 306 -11.61 -50.24 1.01
C ASN A 306 -10.91 -50.50 2.37
N LEU A 307 -11.68 -50.66 3.46
CA LEU A 307 -11.16 -51.04 4.78
C LEU A 307 -10.50 -52.43 4.81
N LYS A 308 -10.92 -53.36 3.93
CA LYS A 308 -10.42 -54.75 3.92
C LYS A 308 -9.25 -54.98 2.97
N THR A 309 -8.98 -54.09 2.01
CA THR A 309 -8.06 -54.38 0.89
C THR A 309 -6.67 -53.75 1.03
N GLN A 310 -6.42 -52.77 1.91
CA GLN A 310 -5.11 -52.09 1.96
C GLN A 310 -4.65 -51.65 3.35
N GLY A 311 -3.47 -52.12 3.75
CA GLY A 311 -2.70 -51.64 4.92
C GLY A 311 -1.91 -50.35 4.70
N ARG A 312 -2.21 -49.56 3.67
CA ARG A 312 -1.60 -48.25 3.43
C ARG A 312 -2.65 -47.30 2.85
N PHE A 313 -2.99 -46.27 3.61
CA PHE A 313 -3.70 -45.07 3.16
C PHE A 313 -5.25 -45.11 3.14
N LEU A 314 -5.84 -44.99 4.33
CA LEU A 314 -6.82 -43.94 4.66
C LEU A 314 -7.10 -44.01 6.17
N GLY A 315 -6.55 -43.04 6.91
CA GLY A 315 -7.16 -42.65 8.18
C GLY A 315 -8.63 -42.27 7.92
N ARG A 316 -9.44 -42.31 8.99
CA ARG A 316 -10.84 -41.84 9.05
C ARG A 316 -11.20 -40.88 7.92
N THR A 317 -12.34 -41.11 7.27
CA THR A 317 -12.99 -40.04 6.49
C THR A 317 -12.90 -38.74 7.28
N PRO A 318 -12.53 -37.61 6.65
CA PRO A 318 -12.43 -36.32 7.33
C PRO A 318 -13.63 -36.13 8.25
N ASP A 319 -13.38 -35.84 9.53
CA ASP A 319 -14.43 -35.45 10.50
C ASP A 319 -14.93 -34.05 10.13
N VAL A 320 -15.63 -33.97 9.01
CA VAL A 320 -16.30 -32.79 8.50
C VAL A 320 -17.78 -32.99 8.70
N ASP A 321 -18.46 -31.96 9.16
CA ASP A 321 -19.91 -32.00 9.29
C ASP A 321 -20.54 -32.25 7.91
N GLU A 322 -21.45 -33.22 7.82
CA GLU A 322 -22.14 -33.53 6.57
C GLU A 322 -22.94 -32.31 6.05
N ARG A 323 -23.35 -31.39 6.93
CA ARG A 323 -24.01 -30.12 6.55
C ARG A 323 -23.06 -29.17 5.82
N ASP A 324 -21.79 -29.15 6.22
CA ASP A 324 -20.77 -28.23 5.71
C ASP A 324 -20.02 -28.81 4.52
N ARG A 325 -20.32 -30.05 4.12
CA ARG A 325 -19.66 -30.76 3.01
C ARG A 325 -19.64 -29.97 1.70
N LYS A 326 -20.65 -29.12 1.47
CA LYS A 326 -20.77 -28.23 0.31
C LYS A 326 -19.77 -27.06 0.32
N ASP A 327 -19.14 -26.76 1.45
CA ASP A 327 -18.26 -25.61 1.62
C ASP A 327 -16.78 -25.98 1.31
N TYR A 328 -16.46 -27.27 1.20
CA TYR A 328 -15.08 -27.78 1.01
C TYR A 328 -14.68 -27.98 -0.47
N TYR A 329 -15.02 -27.00 -1.29
CA TYR A 329 -14.45 -26.85 -2.63
C TYR A 329 -13.24 -25.94 -2.58
N VAL A 330 -12.29 -26.13 -3.50
CA VAL A 330 -11.16 -25.22 -3.69
C VAL A 330 -11.30 -24.49 -5.03
N PRO A 331 -11.06 -23.17 -5.07
CA PRO A 331 -11.13 -22.41 -6.31
C PRO A 331 -9.89 -22.66 -7.16
N ARG A 332 -10.05 -22.53 -8.48
CA ARG A 332 -8.92 -22.25 -9.35
C ARG A 332 -8.28 -20.91 -8.99
N THR A 333 -6.98 -20.82 -9.24
CA THR A 333 -6.19 -19.62 -8.99
C THR A 333 -6.74 -18.40 -9.74
N ASP A 334 -7.17 -18.58 -11.00
CA ASP A 334 -7.73 -17.49 -11.81
C ASP A 334 -9.16 -17.09 -11.42
N LEU A 335 -9.92 -17.98 -10.78
CA LEU A 335 -11.21 -17.63 -10.17
C LEU A 335 -11.00 -16.78 -8.92
N PHE A 336 -10.08 -17.19 -8.05
CA PHE A 336 -9.73 -16.43 -6.85
C PHE A 336 -9.15 -15.05 -7.21
N ASP A 337 -8.29 -14.98 -8.22
CA ASP A 337 -7.71 -13.71 -8.67
C ASP A 337 -8.78 -12.75 -9.19
N ALA A 338 -9.72 -13.25 -10.02
CA ALA A 338 -10.83 -12.44 -10.51
C ALA A 338 -11.73 -11.94 -9.37
N HIS A 339 -11.93 -12.74 -8.31
CA HIS A 339 -12.67 -12.29 -7.13
C HIS A 339 -11.92 -11.21 -6.34
N CYS A 340 -10.59 -11.32 -6.19
CA CYS A 340 -9.78 -10.26 -5.59
C CYS A 340 -9.90 -8.94 -6.39
N GLU A 341 -9.91 -8.99 -7.72
CA GLU A 341 -10.13 -7.81 -8.57
C GLU A 341 -11.53 -7.20 -8.36
N GLU A 342 -12.55 -8.05 -8.18
CA GLU A 342 -13.91 -7.58 -7.84
C GLU A 342 -13.94 -6.90 -6.46
N VAL A 343 -13.24 -7.43 -5.46
CA VAL A 343 -13.08 -6.79 -4.14
C VAL A 343 -12.37 -5.44 -4.29
N ILE A 344 -11.27 -5.38 -5.03
CA ILE A 344 -10.53 -4.13 -5.29
C ILE A 344 -11.45 -3.07 -5.91
N LYS A 345 -12.25 -3.46 -6.90
CA LYS A 345 -13.20 -2.58 -7.57
C LYS A 345 -14.34 -2.14 -6.64
N ARG A 346 -14.94 -3.08 -5.92
CA ARG A 346 -16.08 -2.84 -5.01
C ARG A 346 -15.73 -1.83 -3.91
N TYR A 347 -14.54 -1.96 -3.33
CA TYR A 347 -14.09 -1.12 -2.21
C TYR A 347 -13.18 0.05 -2.65
N ARG A 348 -13.15 0.37 -3.95
CA ARG A 348 -12.39 1.50 -4.53
C ARG A 348 -10.90 1.50 -4.16
N LEU A 349 -10.28 0.32 -4.09
CA LEU A 349 -8.87 0.13 -3.74
C LEU A 349 -7.95 0.28 -4.95
N GLY A 350 -8.16 1.35 -5.72
CA GLY A 350 -7.45 1.64 -6.97
C GLY A 350 -5.93 1.77 -6.80
N LYS A 351 -5.23 1.91 -7.93
CA LYS A 351 -3.77 1.94 -7.97
C LYS A 351 -3.15 3.09 -7.18
N ASP A 352 -3.89 4.17 -6.97
CA ASP A 352 -3.39 5.37 -6.28
C ASP A 352 -3.08 5.12 -4.80
N LEU A 353 -3.71 4.11 -4.19
CA LEU A 353 -3.45 3.72 -2.80
C LEU A 353 -2.14 2.94 -2.64
N LEU A 354 -1.69 2.22 -3.67
CA LEU A 354 -0.60 1.25 -3.55
C LEU A 354 0.68 1.72 -4.24
N ARG A 355 1.76 1.81 -3.47
CA ARG A 355 3.07 2.27 -3.92
C ARG A 355 4.09 1.14 -3.82
N LYS A 356 4.93 1.03 -4.85
CA LYS A 356 6.03 0.09 -4.87
C LYS A 356 7.23 0.68 -4.12
N GLU A 357 7.24 0.49 -2.80
CA GLU A 357 8.25 1.00 -1.88
C GLU A 357 8.67 -0.10 -0.91
N SER A 358 9.97 -0.21 -0.64
CA SER A 358 10.52 -1.13 0.35
C SER A 358 10.73 -0.39 1.66
N VAL A 359 10.06 -0.83 2.72
CA VAL A 359 10.23 -0.26 4.06
C VAL A 359 11.59 -0.66 4.63
N MET A 360 12.34 0.34 5.06
CA MET A 360 13.71 0.25 5.57
C MET A 360 13.77 0.46 7.09
N ASP A 361 12.91 1.31 7.65
CA ASP A 361 12.78 1.51 9.10
C ASP A 361 11.38 2.00 9.51
N ILE A 362 10.99 1.75 10.76
CA ILE A 362 9.74 2.22 11.37
C ILE A 362 10.07 2.80 12.75
N GLN A 363 9.65 4.05 12.97
CA GLN A 363 9.82 4.76 14.23
C GLN A 363 8.48 5.37 14.66
N TYR A 364 8.26 5.50 15.97
CA TYR A 364 7.05 6.14 16.51
C TYR A 364 7.39 7.15 17.60
N ASP A 365 7.39 8.43 17.24
CA ASP A 365 7.84 9.50 18.12
C ASP A 365 7.12 10.84 17.82
N LYS A 366 7.36 11.84 18.67
CA LYS A 366 6.81 13.19 18.52
C LYS A 366 7.28 13.80 17.19
N VAL A 367 6.37 14.52 16.52
CA VAL A 367 6.66 15.19 15.24
C VAL A 367 7.92 16.07 15.32
N SER A 368 8.15 16.71 16.46
CA SER A 368 9.28 17.62 16.74
C SER A 368 10.68 17.00 16.71
N LYS A 369 10.78 15.67 16.87
CA LYS A 369 12.06 14.94 16.76
C LYS A 369 12.43 14.59 15.31
N PHE A 370 11.47 14.66 14.38
CA PHE A 370 11.74 14.50 12.96
C PHE A 370 12.19 15.86 12.40
N ASP A 371 13.29 15.86 11.65
CA ASP A 371 14.20 17.02 11.43
C ASP A 371 13.52 18.33 10.95
N LYS A 372 14.05 19.49 11.38
CA LYS A 372 13.45 20.84 11.18
C LYS A 372 13.27 21.26 9.71
N THR A 373 13.92 20.56 8.78
CA THR A 373 13.85 20.84 7.34
C THR A 373 12.57 20.30 6.71
N GLU A 374 11.99 19.23 7.28
CA GLU A 374 10.72 18.61 6.83
C GLU A 374 9.49 19.26 7.49
N LEU A 375 9.68 19.96 8.62
CA LEU A 375 8.63 20.53 9.47
C LEU A 375 8.04 21.88 9.01
N ARG A 376 8.62 22.52 7.98
CA ARG A 376 8.27 23.90 7.58
C ARG A 376 6.87 24.07 6.95
N SER A 377 6.12 23.00 6.72
CA SER A 377 4.74 23.05 6.19
C SER A 377 3.64 22.93 7.25
N PHE A 378 3.95 22.65 8.52
CA PHE A 378 2.92 22.42 9.56
C PHE A 378 2.52 23.64 10.37
N ILE A 379 3.30 24.73 10.33
CA ILE A 379 3.01 25.92 11.15
C ILE A 379 2.06 26.84 10.39
N SER A 380 0.79 26.42 10.28
CA SER A 380 -0.35 27.32 10.03
C SER A 380 -1.33 27.34 11.21
N ASP A 381 -1.30 26.37 12.12
CA ASP A 381 -2.18 26.34 13.29
C ASP A 381 -1.40 25.93 14.55
N GLY A 382 -1.32 26.85 15.51
CA GLY A 382 -1.19 26.58 16.95
C GLY A 382 0.04 25.81 17.46
N ALA A 383 0.57 26.24 18.61
CA ALA A 383 1.66 25.58 19.33
C ALA A 383 1.33 24.18 19.92
N VAL A 384 0.26 23.52 19.45
CA VAL A 384 -0.30 22.27 20.02
C VAL A 384 0.16 21.01 19.26
N ALA A 385 0.69 21.13 18.04
CA ALA A 385 1.16 20.00 17.23
C ALA A 385 2.46 19.32 17.75
N ASP A 386 3.14 19.92 18.75
CA ASP A 386 4.49 19.53 19.18
C ASP A 386 4.52 18.26 20.07
N GLU A 387 3.36 17.81 20.56
CA GLU A 387 3.24 16.65 21.47
C GLU A 387 2.74 15.36 20.79
N ARG A 388 2.12 15.46 19.60
CA ARG A 388 1.50 14.30 18.94
C ARG A 388 2.58 13.36 18.40
N LYS A 389 2.48 12.07 18.73
CA LYS A 389 3.34 11.03 18.14
C LYS A 389 2.78 10.57 16.80
N VAL A 390 3.67 10.36 15.83
CA VAL A 390 3.33 9.82 14.51
C VAL A 390 4.35 8.77 14.12
N PHE A 391 3.96 7.86 13.22
CA PHE A 391 4.90 6.94 12.62
C PHE A 391 5.69 7.65 11.53
N ARG A 392 7.02 7.52 11.58
CA ARG A 392 7.91 7.78 10.45
C ARG A 392 8.32 6.44 9.88
N VAL A 393 7.85 6.15 8.67
CA VAL A 393 8.18 4.94 7.91
C VAL A 393 9.18 5.33 6.84
N GLU A 394 10.43 4.92 7.03
CA GLU A 394 11.50 5.16 6.06
C GLU A 394 11.46 4.12 4.96
N THR A 395 11.50 4.56 3.70
CA THR A 395 11.48 3.68 2.53
C THR A 395 12.68 3.96 1.64
N ASP A 396 12.91 3.07 0.65
CA ASP A 396 13.88 3.29 -0.42
C ASP A 396 13.58 4.51 -1.31
N GLN A 397 12.37 5.10 -1.22
CA GLN A 397 11.93 6.28 -1.98
C GLN A 397 11.70 7.53 -1.12
N GLY A 398 12.00 7.47 0.19
CA GLY A 398 11.84 8.59 1.14
C GLY A 398 10.97 8.25 2.35
N ALA A 399 10.77 9.23 3.22
CA ALA A 399 9.96 9.06 4.43
C ALA A 399 8.45 9.20 4.15
N ARG A 400 7.66 8.38 4.83
CA ARG A 400 6.20 8.43 4.86
C ARG A 400 5.74 8.61 6.30
N PHE A 401 4.68 9.38 6.50
CA PHE A 401 4.14 9.65 7.83
C PHE A 401 2.72 9.14 7.95
N ALA A 402 2.39 8.54 9.09
CA ALA A 402 1.04 8.07 9.35
C ALA A 402 0.69 8.09 10.84
N HIS A 403 -0.60 8.18 11.15
CA HIS A 403 -1.11 8.04 12.51
C HIS A 403 -1.10 6.58 12.99
N LEU A 404 -1.47 5.65 12.12
CA LEU A 404 -1.49 4.22 12.39
C LEU A 404 -0.71 3.46 11.31
N VAL A 405 -0.07 2.36 11.71
CA VAL A 405 0.60 1.45 10.76
C VAL A 405 0.03 0.05 10.91
N VAL A 406 -0.23 -0.63 9.80
CA VAL A 406 -0.65 -2.04 9.77
C VAL A 406 0.42 -2.89 9.09
N LEU A 407 1.03 -3.81 9.83
CA LEU A 407 2.02 -4.75 9.34
C LEU A 407 1.34 -6.01 8.77
N ALA A 408 1.21 -6.08 7.45
CA ALA A 408 0.57 -7.16 6.68
C ALA A 408 1.55 -7.91 5.75
N VAL A 409 2.79 -8.09 6.22
CA VAL A 409 3.95 -8.59 5.43
C VAL A 409 4.03 -10.11 5.27
N GLY A 410 2.99 -10.83 5.67
CA GLY A 410 3.01 -12.30 5.73
C GLY A 410 4.10 -12.79 6.69
N PRO A 411 5.08 -13.59 6.24
CA PRO A 411 6.13 -14.08 7.12
C PRO A 411 7.17 -13.03 7.53
N GLY A 412 7.27 -11.89 6.82
CA GLY A 412 8.18 -10.76 7.12
C GLY A 412 9.67 -11.03 6.91
N ASN A 413 10.14 -12.24 7.23
CA ASN A 413 11.54 -12.61 7.20
C ASN A 413 12.01 -13.10 5.81
N ALA A 414 13.32 -13.07 5.61
CA ALA A 414 13.97 -13.65 4.44
C ALA A 414 13.80 -15.20 4.44
N PRO A 415 13.83 -15.84 3.26
CA PRO A 415 13.73 -17.29 3.18
C PRO A 415 14.87 -18.03 3.87
N SER A 416 14.54 -19.13 4.56
CA SER A 416 15.52 -19.87 5.36
C SER A 416 16.21 -20.93 4.50
N ILE A 417 17.46 -20.68 4.13
CA ILE A 417 18.35 -21.69 3.55
C ILE A 417 19.14 -22.33 4.71
N PRO A 418 19.10 -23.67 4.89
CA PRO A 418 19.86 -24.32 5.94
C PRO A 418 21.36 -24.09 5.74
N LEU A 419 22.09 -23.93 6.84
CA LEU A 419 23.55 -23.86 6.82
C LEU A 419 24.11 -25.21 6.35
N VAL A 420 24.72 -25.22 5.17
CA VAL A 420 25.32 -26.40 4.55
C VAL A 420 26.77 -26.06 4.19
N PRO A 421 27.76 -26.81 4.71
CA PRO A 421 29.15 -26.69 4.32
C PRO A 421 29.35 -26.72 2.79
N GLY A 422 30.10 -25.72 2.29
CA GLY A 422 30.44 -25.57 0.88
C GLY A 422 29.45 -24.75 0.04
N LEU A 423 28.31 -24.34 0.60
CA LEU A 423 27.49 -23.30 -0.03
C LEU A 423 28.18 -21.92 0.10
N PRO A 424 28.37 -21.17 -1.00
CA PRO A 424 29.15 -19.94 -1.01
C PRO A 424 28.44 -18.78 -0.28
N THR A 425 27.11 -18.74 -0.31
CA THR A 425 26.29 -17.69 0.33
C THR A 425 24.93 -18.24 0.74
N GLN A 426 24.15 -17.45 1.49
CA GLN A 426 22.71 -17.69 1.72
C GLN A 426 21.82 -17.00 0.67
N HIS A 427 22.42 -16.36 -0.32
CA HIS A 427 21.71 -15.67 -1.40
C HIS A 427 21.55 -16.58 -2.62
N PRO A 428 20.61 -16.28 -3.55
CA PRO A 428 20.50 -17.01 -4.79
C PRO A 428 21.82 -17.07 -5.55
N HIS A 429 22.19 -18.27 -5.99
CA HIS A 429 23.37 -18.55 -6.79
C HIS A 429 22.92 -19.11 -8.16
N GLU A 430 23.79 -19.10 -9.17
CA GLU A 430 23.44 -19.73 -10.47
C GLU A 430 23.04 -21.21 -10.33
N GLY A 431 23.66 -21.91 -9.36
CA GLY A 431 23.43 -23.32 -9.08
C GLY A 431 22.37 -23.63 -8.02
N PHE A 432 21.87 -22.68 -7.24
CA PHE A 432 20.79 -22.95 -6.27
C PHE A 432 19.96 -21.71 -5.94
N ALA A 433 18.71 -21.92 -5.52
CA ALA A 433 17.91 -20.86 -4.92
C ALA A 433 16.92 -21.41 -3.89
N HIS A 434 16.47 -20.55 -2.98
CA HIS A 434 15.25 -20.84 -2.23
C HIS A 434 14.03 -20.69 -3.15
N ALA A 435 12.99 -21.51 -2.94
CA ALA A 435 11.77 -21.52 -3.74
C ALA A 435 11.18 -20.11 -3.96
N MET A 436 11.08 -19.33 -2.88
CA MET A 436 10.56 -17.95 -2.88
C MET A 436 11.35 -16.94 -3.72
N GLN A 437 12.60 -17.25 -4.09
CA GLN A 437 13.49 -16.38 -4.87
C GLN A 437 13.56 -16.79 -6.35
N ILE A 438 12.86 -17.86 -6.74
CA ILE A 438 12.84 -18.35 -8.12
C ILE A 438 12.04 -17.38 -9.01
N LYS A 439 12.73 -16.76 -9.97
CA LYS A 439 12.10 -15.93 -11.02
C LYS A 439 11.76 -16.74 -12.27
N GLN A 440 12.61 -17.71 -12.61
CA GLN A 440 12.47 -18.58 -13.78
C GLN A 440 12.85 -20.01 -13.39
N PHE A 441 12.10 -21.00 -13.89
CA PHE A 441 12.27 -22.40 -13.50
C PHE A 441 12.01 -23.37 -14.66
N PRO A 442 12.92 -24.30 -15.04
CA PRO A 442 14.31 -24.40 -14.63
C PRO A 442 15.13 -23.12 -14.89
N PRO A 443 16.29 -22.94 -14.24
CA PRO A 443 17.22 -21.87 -14.58
C PRO A 443 17.80 -22.05 -15.99
N SER A 444 18.33 -20.97 -16.56
CA SER A 444 18.76 -20.87 -17.95
C SER A 444 19.79 -21.93 -18.35
N HIS A 445 20.76 -22.25 -17.48
CA HIS A 445 21.79 -23.26 -17.79
C HIS A 445 21.21 -24.67 -17.83
N VAL A 446 20.24 -24.99 -16.98
CA VAL A 446 19.55 -26.29 -17.02
C VAL A 446 18.67 -26.37 -18.28
N MET A 447 17.98 -25.29 -18.65
CA MET A 447 17.20 -25.27 -19.89
C MET A 447 18.08 -25.48 -21.12
N ALA A 448 19.28 -24.88 -21.16
CA ALA A 448 20.24 -25.10 -22.24
C ALA A 448 20.65 -26.58 -22.34
N LYS A 449 20.92 -27.24 -21.21
CA LYS A 449 21.20 -28.69 -21.16
C LYS A 449 20.01 -29.52 -21.66
N ILE A 450 18.78 -29.17 -21.25
CA ILE A 450 17.54 -29.83 -21.73
C ILE A 450 17.38 -29.69 -23.25
N GLN A 451 17.59 -28.48 -23.79
CA GLN A 451 17.50 -28.21 -25.23
C GLN A 451 18.57 -28.98 -26.02
N ALA A 452 19.78 -29.09 -25.46
CA ALA A 452 20.87 -29.91 -26.00
C ALA A 452 20.66 -31.42 -25.79
N ARG A 453 19.51 -31.85 -25.24
CA ARG A 453 19.17 -33.25 -24.93
C ARG A 453 20.18 -33.94 -24.01
N GLN A 454 20.85 -33.16 -23.16
CA GLN A 454 21.75 -33.70 -22.14
C GLN A 454 20.96 -34.18 -20.93
N LEU A 455 21.51 -35.16 -20.20
CA LEU A 455 20.93 -35.63 -18.95
C LEU A 455 21.01 -34.54 -17.89
N THR A 456 19.88 -34.27 -17.23
CA THR A 456 19.75 -33.26 -16.18
C THR A 456 19.21 -33.82 -14.88
N SER A 457 19.75 -33.34 -13.77
CA SER A 457 19.46 -33.75 -12.40
C SER A 457 19.22 -32.54 -11.51
N MET A 458 18.14 -32.55 -10.72
CA MET A 458 17.87 -31.53 -9.71
C MET A 458 17.77 -32.11 -8.32
N LEU A 459 18.14 -31.33 -7.31
CA LEU A 459 17.95 -31.66 -5.91
C LEU A 459 16.95 -30.70 -5.29
N ILE A 460 15.91 -31.21 -4.65
CA ILE A 460 14.90 -30.43 -3.94
C ILE A 460 14.92 -30.81 -2.47
N VAL A 461 15.19 -29.84 -1.60
CA VAL A 461 15.22 -30.03 -0.15
C VAL A 461 13.93 -29.46 0.44
N GLY A 462 13.09 -30.31 1.02
CA GLY A 462 11.84 -29.88 1.64
C GLY A 462 10.73 -30.92 1.60
N GLY A 463 9.92 -30.97 2.66
CA GLY A 463 8.82 -31.92 2.82
C GLY A 463 7.41 -31.37 2.62
N GLY A 464 7.28 -30.11 2.20
CA GLY A 464 6.00 -29.42 2.04
C GLY A 464 5.41 -29.54 0.64
N LEU A 465 4.26 -28.89 0.44
CA LEU A 465 3.58 -28.86 -0.86
C LEU A 465 4.43 -28.25 -1.98
N THR A 466 5.16 -27.18 -1.67
CA THR A 466 6.02 -26.47 -2.63
C THR A 466 7.11 -27.38 -3.21
N SER A 467 7.65 -28.33 -2.44
CA SER A 467 8.73 -29.20 -2.93
C SER A 467 8.25 -30.14 -4.03
N ILE A 468 7.10 -30.78 -3.86
CA ILE A 468 6.52 -31.66 -4.88
C ILE A 468 5.94 -30.89 -6.08
N GLN A 469 5.40 -29.68 -5.87
CA GLN A 469 4.99 -28.80 -6.97
C GLN A 469 6.17 -28.48 -7.90
N LEU A 470 7.31 -28.10 -7.32
CA LEU A 470 8.52 -27.82 -8.08
C LEU A 470 9.12 -29.07 -8.72
N ALA A 471 9.08 -30.22 -8.04
CA ALA A 471 9.54 -31.49 -8.62
C ALA A 471 8.71 -31.89 -9.85
N ASP A 472 7.38 -31.84 -9.75
CA ASP A 472 6.47 -32.15 -10.85
C ASP A 472 6.67 -31.16 -12.02
N LEU A 473 6.80 -29.87 -11.72
CA LEU A 473 7.05 -28.84 -12.73
C LEU A 473 8.40 -29.02 -13.43
N ALA A 474 9.46 -29.37 -12.70
CA ALA A 474 10.78 -29.64 -13.25
C ALA A 474 10.73 -30.78 -14.27
N ILE A 475 10.10 -31.89 -13.89
CA ILE A 475 9.95 -33.07 -14.74
C ILE A 475 9.11 -32.75 -15.99
N LYS A 476 7.99 -32.03 -15.83
CA LYS A 476 7.15 -31.59 -16.95
C LYS A 476 7.89 -30.67 -17.93
N ARG A 477 8.90 -29.93 -17.46
CA ARG A 477 9.75 -29.04 -18.28
C ARG A 477 11.00 -29.73 -18.82
N GLY A 478 11.15 -31.05 -18.65
CA GLY A 478 12.19 -31.85 -19.30
C GLY A 478 13.34 -32.30 -18.40
N VAL A 479 13.31 -32.02 -17.09
CA VAL A 479 14.33 -32.53 -16.16
C VAL A 479 14.23 -34.05 -16.05
N ASN A 480 15.35 -34.75 -16.22
CA ASN A 480 15.35 -36.22 -16.28
C ASN A 480 15.16 -36.87 -14.92
N LYS A 481 15.85 -36.37 -13.90
CA LYS A 481 15.84 -36.93 -12.53
C LYS A 481 15.74 -35.83 -11.48
N VAL A 482 14.92 -36.06 -10.47
CA VAL A 482 14.81 -35.18 -9.29
C VAL A 482 15.07 -35.98 -8.03
N TRP A 483 15.97 -35.49 -7.19
CA TRP A 483 16.24 -36.01 -5.86
C TRP A 483 15.47 -35.18 -4.84
N MET A 484 14.63 -35.81 -4.02
CA MET A 484 13.87 -35.13 -2.98
C MET A 484 14.37 -35.55 -1.60
N LEU A 485 14.88 -34.60 -0.82
CA LEU A 485 15.35 -34.84 0.54
C LEU A 485 14.36 -34.31 1.57
N MET A 486 14.05 -35.14 2.55
CA MET A 486 13.19 -34.80 3.66
C MET A 486 13.84 -35.19 4.99
N ARG A 487 13.86 -34.25 5.95
CA ARG A 487 14.43 -34.48 7.29
C ARG A 487 13.63 -35.43 8.19
N GLY A 488 12.43 -35.83 7.76
CA GLY A 488 11.51 -36.66 8.54
C GLY A 488 10.58 -37.45 7.61
N PRO A 489 9.49 -38.04 8.15
CA PRO A 489 8.55 -38.80 7.34
C PRO A 489 7.73 -37.90 6.42
N LEU A 490 7.26 -38.49 5.32
CA LEU A 490 6.33 -37.85 4.42
C LEU A 490 4.94 -37.72 5.06
N LYS A 491 4.52 -36.48 5.32
CA LYS A 491 3.20 -36.14 5.89
C LYS A 491 2.23 -35.75 4.78
N VAL A 492 1.02 -36.29 4.84
CA VAL A 492 -0.06 -35.97 3.88
C VAL A 492 -1.24 -35.37 4.63
N LYS A 493 -1.64 -34.15 4.28
CA LYS A 493 -2.75 -33.41 4.89
C LYS A 493 -3.52 -32.63 3.83
N HIS A 494 -4.83 -32.46 3.99
CA HIS A 494 -5.61 -31.58 3.11
C HIS A 494 -5.26 -30.10 3.32
N PHE A 495 -5.17 -29.66 4.58
CA PHE A 495 -4.88 -28.27 4.96
C PHE A 495 -3.52 -28.14 5.67
N ASP A 496 -3.03 -26.90 5.81
CA ASP A 496 -1.77 -26.61 6.52
C ASP A 496 -1.90 -26.78 8.04
N VAL A 497 -3.13 -26.77 8.54
CA VAL A 497 -3.51 -27.11 9.92
C VAL A 497 -4.24 -28.45 9.93
N ASP A 498 -4.24 -29.12 11.09
CA ASP A 498 -4.98 -30.37 11.25
C ASP A 498 -6.49 -30.19 11.05
N LEU A 499 -7.17 -31.26 10.63
CA LEU A 499 -8.59 -31.23 10.27
C LEU A 499 -9.50 -30.76 11.42
N GLU A 500 -9.08 -30.98 12.67
CA GLU A 500 -9.81 -30.50 13.85
C GLU A 500 -9.92 -28.97 13.91
N TRP A 501 -9.01 -28.24 13.25
CA TRP A 501 -9.01 -26.77 13.18
C TRP A 501 -9.81 -26.20 12.02
N VAL A 502 -10.37 -27.05 11.16
CA VAL A 502 -11.12 -26.60 9.96
C VAL A 502 -12.49 -27.26 9.89
N GLY A 503 -12.59 -28.53 10.28
CA GLY A 503 -13.78 -29.38 10.23
C GLY A 503 -14.66 -29.28 11.47
N LYS A 504 -15.28 -30.40 11.83
CA LYS A 504 -16.33 -30.49 12.86
C LYS A 504 -15.95 -29.92 14.23
N PHE A 505 -14.68 -30.04 14.62
CA PHE A 505 -14.20 -29.64 15.95
C PHE A 505 -13.58 -28.23 15.98
N ARG A 506 -13.70 -27.45 14.90
CA ARG A 506 -13.06 -26.13 14.77
C ARG A 506 -13.40 -25.21 15.95
N ASN A 507 -14.68 -25.07 16.26
CA ASN A 507 -15.14 -24.14 17.29
C ASN A 507 -14.60 -24.51 18.68
N PHE A 508 -14.50 -25.82 18.98
CA PHE A 508 -13.91 -26.30 20.23
C PHE A 508 -12.41 -25.97 20.30
N LYS A 509 -11.67 -26.23 19.22
CA LYS A 509 -10.23 -25.95 19.17
C LYS A 509 -9.91 -24.44 19.20
N GLN A 510 -10.72 -23.63 18.54
CA GLN A 510 -10.62 -22.16 18.61
C GLN A 510 -10.95 -21.65 20.02
N ALA A 511 -11.99 -22.19 20.67
CA ALA A 511 -12.31 -21.84 22.05
C ALA A 511 -11.15 -22.19 22.99
N GLU A 512 -10.63 -23.42 22.92
CA GLU A 512 -9.46 -23.89 23.68
C GLU A 512 -8.27 -22.93 23.50
N PHE A 513 -8.00 -22.51 22.27
CA PHE A 513 -6.93 -21.56 21.95
C PHE A 513 -7.12 -20.18 22.57
N TRP A 514 -8.34 -19.63 22.48
CA TRP A 514 -8.62 -18.29 23.00
C TRP A 514 -8.73 -18.27 24.52
N THR A 515 -9.12 -19.37 25.15
CA THR A 515 -9.17 -19.51 26.62
C THR A 515 -7.83 -19.90 27.23
N ALA A 516 -6.79 -20.17 26.43
CA ALA A 516 -5.44 -20.45 26.94
C ALA A 516 -4.93 -19.29 27.80
N ASP A 517 -4.32 -19.62 28.94
CA ASP A 517 -3.91 -18.64 29.96
C ASP A 517 -2.64 -17.88 29.56
N THR A 518 -1.81 -18.49 28.71
CA THR A 518 -0.48 -17.96 28.35
C THR A 518 -0.22 -17.98 26.85
N ASP A 519 0.62 -17.06 26.36
CA ASP A 519 1.04 -17.04 24.97
C ASP A 519 1.99 -18.21 24.62
N GLU A 520 2.70 -18.75 25.60
CA GLU A 520 3.49 -19.97 25.49
C GLU A 520 2.61 -21.17 25.13
N GLU A 521 1.50 -21.35 25.85
CA GLU A 521 0.53 -22.39 25.56
C GLU A 521 -0.08 -22.23 24.15
N ARG A 522 -0.46 -21.00 23.78
CA ARG A 522 -0.94 -20.69 22.43
C ARG A 522 0.10 -21.03 21.35
N PHE A 523 1.37 -20.74 21.61
CA PHE A 523 2.45 -21.08 20.68
C PHE A 523 2.57 -22.59 20.49
N ASP A 524 2.54 -23.37 21.57
CA ASP A 524 2.59 -24.83 21.52
C ASP A 524 1.41 -25.42 20.74
N MET A 525 0.20 -24.90 20.97
CA MET A 525 -0.98 -25.26 20.18
C MET A 525 -0.78 -25.01 18.68
N ILE A 526 -0.19 -23.86 18.30
CA ILE A 526 0.13 -23.53 16.90
C ILE A 526 1.14 -24.51 16.29
N VAL A 527 2.21 -24.82 17.03
CA VAL A 527 3.25 -25.76 16.59
C VAL A 527 2.65 -27.15 16.37
N GLN A 528 1.83 -27.61 17.32
CA GLN A 528 1.16 -28.90 17.25
C GLN A 528 0.17 -28.97 16.08
N ALA A 529 -0.71 -27.98 15.94
CA ALA A 529 -1.73 -27.93 14.90
C ALA A 529 -1.15 -27.93 13.47
N ARG A 530 -0.03 -27.23 13.26
CA ARG A 530 0.62 -27.15 11.96
C ARG A 530 1.45 -28.40 11.67
N ASN A 531 2.20 -28.90 12.65
CA ASN A 531 3.00 -30.12 12.57
C ASN A 531 3.95 -30.16 11.34
N GLY A 532 4.48 -29.00 10.94
CA GLY A 532 5.45 -28.86 9.85
C GLY A 532 4.89 -29.05 8.43
N GLY A 533 5.80 -29.19 7.46
CA GLY A 533 5.45 -29.31 6.05
C GLY A 533 4.67 -30.59 5.72
N SER A 534 3.64 -30.45 4.90
CA SER A 534 2.81 -31.54 4.40
C SER A 534 2.47 -31.32 2.93
N MET A 535 2.11 -32.40 2.22
CA MET A 535 1.54 -32.33 0.88
C MET A 535 0.10 -32.82 0.86
N THR A 536 -0.67 -32.41 -0.16
CA THR A 536 -2.06 -32.86 -0.30
C THR A 536 -2.14 -34.28 -0.86
N PRO A 537 -3.25 -35.01 -0.64
CA PRO A 537 -3.43 -36.34 -1.21
C PRO A 537 -3.30 -36.40 -2.74
N ARG A 538 -3.66 -35.32 -3.43
CA ARG A 538 -3.48 -35.18 -4.88
C ARG A 538 -2.00 -35.20 -5.27
N TYR A 539 -1.18 -34.35 -4.64
CA TYR A 539 0.24 -34.30 -4.92
C TYR A 539 0.99 -35.54 -4.43
N ARG A 540 0.46 -36.23 -3.40
CA ARG A 540 0.98 -37.54 -3.01
C ARG A 540 0.87 -38.56 -4.14
N LYS A 541 -0.28 -38.63 -4.82
CA LYS A 541 -0.45 -39.52 -5.99
C LYS A 541 0.50 -39.17 -7.14
N ILE A 542 0.72 -37.87 -7.39
CA ILE A 542 1.67 -37.40 -8.39
C ILE A 542 3.10 -37.83 -8.04
N LEU A 543 3.49 -37.64 -6.77
CA LEU A 543 4.79 -38.11 -6.27
C LEU A 543 4.96 -39.62 -6.45
N ASP A 544 3.99 -40.41 -5.99
CA ASP A 544 4.06 -41.88 -6.10
C ASP A 544 4.18 -42.32 -7.57
N SER A 545 3.48 -41.66 -8.50
CA SER A 545 3.60 -41.91 -9.94
C SER A 545 5.01 -41.62 -10.46
N HIS A 546 5.61 -40.49 -10.08
CA HIS A 546 6.96 -40.13 -10.53
C HIS A 546 8.03 -41.03 -9.91
N VAL A 547 7.83 -41.48 -8.68
CA VAL A 547 8.70 -42.46 -8.01
C VAL A 547 8.61 -43.82 -8.71
N ALA A 548 7.40 -44.29 -9.04
CA ALA A 548 7.19 -45.53 -9.80
C ALA A 548 7.88 -45.50 -11.17
N CYS A 549 7.82 -44.35 -11.86
CA CYS A 549 8.53 -44.11 -13.12
C CYS A 549 10.03 -43.83 -12.96
N ARG A 550 10.59 -43.94 -11.74
CA ARG A 550 11.99 -43.66 -11.38
C ARG A 550 12.48 -42.24 -11.70
N LYS A 551 11.57 -41.29 -11.94
CA LYS A 551 11.89 -39.86 -12.20
C LYS A 551 12.18 -39.09 -10.93
N ILE A 552 11.53 -39.45 -9.81
CA ILE A 552 11.83 -38.91 -8.48
C ILE A 552 12.49 -39.99 -7.63
N GLU A 553 13.61 -39.65 -6.99
CA GLU A 553 14.17 -40.41 -5.87
C GLU A 553 13.78 -39.73 -4.56
N LEU A 554 12.91 -40.35 -3.76
CA LEU A 554 12.51 -39.81 -2.46
C LEU A 554 13.40 -40.39 -1.35
N ARG A 555 14.05 -39.51 -0.58
CA ARG A 555 14.89 -39.88 0.56
C ARG A 555 14.37 -39.23 1.85
N ASN A 556 13.69 -40.03 2.66
CA ASN A 556 13.22 -39.63 3.98
C ASN A 556 14.35 -39.70 5.00
N TYR A 557 14.21 -39.00 6.12
CA TYR A 557 15.20 -38.94 7.20
C TYR A 557 16.62 -38.64 6.71
N THR A 558 16.72 -37.84 5.64
CA THR A 558 17.98 -37.53 4.96
C THR A 558 18.17 -36.03 4.91
N LYS A 559 19.37 -35.55 5.24
CA LYS A 559 19.76 -34.15 5.19
C LYS A 559 20.88 -33.94 4.18
N LEU A 560 20.96 -32.75 3.61
CA LEU A 560 22.13 -32.36 2.84
C LEU A 560 23.27 -32.06 3.82
N HIS A 561 24.36 -32.82 3.72
CA HIS A 561 25.50 -32.74 4.63
C HIS A 561 26.54 -31.73 4.13
N SER A 562 26.88 -31.79 2.85
CA SER A 562 27.81 -30.85 2.21
C SER A 562 27.46 -30.69 0.73
N ALA A 563 27.82 -29.55 0.14
CA ALA A 563 27.65 -29.30 -1.29
C ALA A 563 28.81 -28.48 -1.83
N LYS A 564 29.44 -28.92 -2.92
CA LYS A 564 30.54 -28.21 -3.58
C LYS A 564 30.17 -27.87 -5.02
N TRP A 565 30.31 -26.60 -5.39
CA TRP A 565 30.05 -26.14 -6.76
C TRP A 565 31.24 -26.42 -7.66
N GLU A 566 30.99 -27.02 -8.82
CA GLU A 566 31.98 -27.24 -9.86
C GLU A 566 31.71 -26.30 -11.05
N GLN A 567 32.52 -25.23 -11.15
CA GLN A 567 32.37 -24.21 -12.18
C GLN A 567 32.42 -24.76 -13.63
N PRO A 568 33.32 -25.71 -13.98
CA PRO A 568 33.43 -26.19 -15.37
C PRO A 568 32.20 -26.95 -15.86
N SER A 569 31.62 -27.79 -15.00
CA SER A 569 30.45 -28.64 -15.30
C SER A 569 29.12 -27.92 -14.99
N LYS A 570 29.17 -26.82 -14.23
CA LYS A 570 28.02 -26.12 -13.64
C LYS A 570 27.12 -27.10 -12.89
N THR A 571 27.72 -27.92 -12.05
CA THR A 571 27.03 -28.93 -11.23
C THR A 571 27.49 -28.89 -9.78
N TRP A 572 26.65 -29.42 -8.90
CA TRP A 572 26.97 -29.67 -7.50
C TRP A 572 27.40 -31.11 -7.29
N ALA A 573 28.51 -31.29 -6.57
CA ALA A 573 28.84 -32.52 -5.88
C ALA A 573 28.20 -32.45 -4.47
N CYS A 574 27.17 -33.24 -4.22
CA CYS A 574 26.41 -33.23 -2.97
C CYS A 574 26.66 -34.50 -2.15
N GLU A 575 26.90 -34.33 -0.85
CA GLU A 575 26.88 -35.42 0.12
C GLU A 575 25.64 -35.30 0.99
N VAL A 576 24.93 -36.41 1.16
CA VAL A 576 23.75 -36.48 2.01
C VAL A 576 24.01 -37.38 3.20
N SER A 577 23.49 -37.00 4.36
CA SER A 577 23.57 -37.81 5.57
C SER A 577 22.22 -38.41 5.91
N SER A 578 22.23 -39.71 6.19
CA SER A 578 21.17 -40.45 6.87
C SER A 578 21.68 -40.91 8.24
N ALA A 579 20.82 -41.45 9.10
CA ALA A 579 21.19 -41.85 10.46
C ALA A 579 22.37 -42.86 10.51
N GLU A 580 22.62 -43.60 9.43
CA GLU A 580 23.56 -44.73 9.40
C GLU A 580 24.69 -44.56 8.37
N SER A 581 24.63 -43.56 7.48
CA SER A 581 25.65 -43.38 6.43
C SER A 581 25.63 -41.99 5.78
N VAL A 582 26.80 -41.56 5.29
CA VAL A 582 26.96 -40.45 4.35
C VAL A 582 27.08 -41.01 2.94
N LEU A 583 26.28 -40.49 2.01
CA LEU A 583 26.17 -40.99 0.65
C LEU A 583 26.42 -39.85 -0.35
N LYS A 584 27.27 -40.08 -1.35
CA LYS A 584 27.52 -39.13 -2.43
C LYS A 584 26.44 -39.25 -3.50
N LEU A 585 25.76 -38.15 -3.81
CA LEU A 585 24.81 -38.09 -4.91
C LEU A 585 25.56 -37.93 -6.25
N PRO A 586 24.97 -38.38 -7.38
CA PRO A 586 25.44 -38.00 -8.71
C PRO A 586 25.44 -36.48 -8.90
N PRO A 587 26.19 -35.93 -9.88
CA PRO A 587 26.21 -34.50 -10.16
C PRO A 587 24.80 -33.92 -10.31
N VAL A 588 24.55 -32.80 -9.64
CA VAL A 588 23.25 -32.11 -9.64
C VAL A 588 23.40 -30.76 -10.34
N ASP A 589 22.62 -30.51 -11.39
CA ASP A 589 22.69 -29.25 -12.14
C ASP A 589 22.10 -28.06 -11.38
N TYR A 590 21.11 -28.31 -10.52
CA TYR A 590 20.46 -27.26 -9.76
C TYR A 590 19.84 -27.75 -8.46
N MET A 591 20.01 -26.97 -7.39
CA MET A 591 19.42 -27.24 -6.08
C MET A 591 18.32 -26.24 -5.75
N VAL A 592 17.22 -26.73 -5.19
CA VAL A 592 16.09 -25.90 -4.74
C VAL A 592 15.83 -26.15 -3.26
N PHE A 593 15.88 -25.07 -2.48
CA PHE A 593 15.48 -25.10 -1.07
C PHE A 593 14.01 -24.71 -0.95
N ALA A 594 13.14 -25.70 -0.72
CA ALA A 594 11.73 -25.53 -0.41
C ALA A 594 11.50 -25.69 1.11
N THR A 595 12.36 -25.03 1.89
CA THR A 595 12.48 -25.14 3.35
C THR A 595 11.58 -24.16 4.10
N GLY A 596 10.96 -23.22 3.39
CA GLY A 596 9.99 -22.29 3.93
C GLY A 596 10.64 -21.05 4.54
N ILE A 597 9.84 -20.29 5.28
CA ILE A 597 10.28 -19.07 5.97
C ILE A 597 10.03 -19.28 7.47
N GLN A 598 11.08 -19.14 8.25
CA GLN A 598 11.01 -19.07 9.71
C GLN A 598 10.71 -17.63 10.08
N SER A 599 9.64 -17.43 10.85
CA SER A 599 9.22 -16.09 11.27
C SER A 599 9.82 -15.79 12.64
N ASP A 600 10.54 -14.69 12.74
CA ASP A 600 11.02 -14.12 13.99
C ASP A 600 11.06 -12.61 13.86
N ILE A 601 10.12 -11.93 14.52
CA ILE A 601 9.95 -10.48 14.44
C ILE A 601 11.20 -9.73 14.90
N ARG A 602 11.98 -10.32 15.81
CA ARG A 602 13.24 -9.75 16.34
C ARG A 602 14.33 -9.66 15.29
N THR A 603 14.25 -10.47 14.24
CA THR A 603 15.24 -10.50 13.16
C THR A 603 14.84 -9.68 11.94
N ILE A 604 13.67 -9.02 11.98
CA ILE A 604 13.20 -8.17 10.88
C ILE A 604 13.96 -6.82 10.92
N PRO A 605 14.71 -6.43 9.87
CA PRO A 605 15.57 -5.25 9.92
C PRO A 605 14.84 -3.92 10.11
N TYR A 606 13.72 -3.70 9.41
CA TYR A 606 12.97 -2.44 9.49
C TYR A 606 12.13 -2.28 10.77
N LEU A 607 12.16 -3.26 11.67
CA LEU A 607 11.49 -3.20 12.97
C LEU A 607 12.48 -3.01 14.13
N GLN A 608 13.78 -2.82 13.86
CA GLN A 608 14.77 -2.71 14.92
C GLN A 608 14.58 -1.44 15.75
N SER A 609 14.34 -0.29 15.10
CA SER A 609 14.15 0.99 15.82
C SER A 609 12.92 0.96 16.72
N ILE A 610 11.76 0.53 16.20
CA ILE A 610 10.55 0.45 17.03
C ILE A 610 10.66 -0.58 18.16
N GLN A 611 11.38 -1.69 17.96
CA GLN A 611 11.65 -2.66 19.04
C GLN A 611 12.57 -2.11 20.12
N GLN A 612 13.48 -1.21 19.77
CA GLN A 612 14.32 -0.51 20.75
C GLN A 612 13.51 0.56 21.50
N GLN A 613 12.64 1.29 20.80
CA GLN A 613 11.78 2.33 21.40
C GLN A 613 10.68 1.75 22.29
N TYR A 614 10.06 0.66 21.84
CA TYR A 614 8.94 -0.01 22.49
C TYR A 614 9.16 -1.53 22.47
N PRO A 615 9.97 -2.08 23.40
CA PRO A 615 10.24 -3.51 23.46
C PRO A 615 8.95 -4.33 23.64
N ILE A 616 8.85 -5.44 22.92
CA ILE A 616 7.71 -6.37 23.02
C ILE A 616 8.19 -7.78 23.37
N LYS A 617 7.45 -8.46 24.25
CA LYS A 617 7.69 -9.88 24.56
C LYS A 617 7.44 -10.70 23.28
N CYS A 618 8.30 -11.69 23.03
CA CYS A 618 8.19 -12.55 21.85
C CYS A 618 8.26 -14.03 22.25
N ILE A 619 7.31 -14.84 21.76
CA ILE A 619 7.28 -16.30 21.96
C ILE A 619 7.45 -17.00 20.61
N GLY A 620 8.49 -17.83 20.49
CA GLY A 620 8.78 -18.57 19.26
C GLY A 620 8.96 -17.70 18.03
N GLY A 621 9.37 -16.44 18.21
CA GLY A 621 9.55 -15.43 17.16
C GLY A 621 8.29 -14.61 16.84
N LEU A 622 7.16 -14.86 17.50
CA LEU A 622 5.92 -14.10 17.33
C LEU A 622 5.78 -13.05 18.46
N PRO A 623 5.37 -11.80 18.15
CA PRO A 623 5.10 -10.77 19.15
C PRO A 623 3.87 -11.09 20.01
N CYS A 624 3.97 -10.84 21.32
CA CYS A 624 2.86 -10.84 22.28
C CYS A 624 2.03 -9.55 22.13
N LEU A 625 1.23 -9.46 21.06
CA LEU A 625 0.32 -8.35 20.80
C LEU A 625 -0.79 -8.28 21.86
N ASN A 626 -1.48 -7.14 21.96
CA ASN A 626 -2.72 -7.06 22.74
C ASN A 626 -3.89 -7.78 22.01
N GLU A 627 -5.08 -7.81 22.62
CA GLU A 627 -6.26 -8.48 22.05
C GLU A 627 -6.73 -7.85 20.72
N ASP A 628 -6.36 -6.60 20.50
CA ASP A 628 -6.70 -5.78 19.34
C ASP A 628 -5.72 -5.97 18.16
N LEU A 629 -4.74 -6.88 18.30
CA LEU A 629 -3.63 -7.11 17.37
C LEU A 629 -2.68 -5.91 17.25
N MET A 630 -2.66 -5.04 18.25
CA MET A 630 -1.81 -3.87 18.34
C MET A 630 -0.54 -4.18 19.12
N TRP A 631 0.55 -3.46 18.82
CA TRP A 631 1.86 -3.63 19.43
C TRP A 631 1.82 -3.42 20.95
N ASP A 632 1.16 -2.34 21.37
CA ASP A 632 0.83 -2.00 22.76
C ASP A 632 -0.29 -0.95 22.74
N ASP A 633 -0.98 -0.72 23.86
CA ASP A 633 -2.12 0.20 23.99
C ASP A 633 -1.78 1.67 23.64
N ASN A 634 -0.49 2.00 23.64
CA ASN A 634 0.03 3.34 23.34
C ASN A 634 0.76 3.44 21.98
N VAL A 635 0.94 2.31 21.28
CA VAL A 635 1.68 2.23 20.01
C VAL A 635 0.75 1.66 18.93
N PRO A 636 0.11 2.50 18.10
CA PRO A 636 -0.89 2.08 17.11
C PRO A 636 -0.27 1.40 15.87
N LEU A 637 0.64 0.45 16.11
CA LEU A 637 1.18 -0.48 15.14
C LEU A 637 0.40 -1.79 15.24
N PHE A 638 -0.47 -2.04 14.28
CA PHE A 638 -1.24 -3.28 14.17
C PHE A 638 -0.45 -4.33 13.40
N VAL A 639 -0.63 -5.60 13.72
CA VAL A 639 0.03 -6.72 13.04
C VAL A 639 -1.01 -7.75 12.65
N THR A 640 -0.95 -8.26 11.42
CA THR A 640 -1.88 -9.29 10.93
C THR A 640 -1.17 -10.42 10.18
N GLY A 641 -1.90 -11.51 9.96
CA GLY A 641 -1.38 -12.69 9.30
C GLY A 641 -0.44 -13.48 10.21
N ARG A 642 0.66 -14.01 9.65
CA ARG A 642 1.53 -14.98 10.34
C ARG A 642 2.14 -14.46 11.64
N LEU A 643 2.53 -13.18 11.69
CA LEU A 643 3.13 -12.57 12.88
C LEU A 643 2.11 -12.39 14.01
N ALA A 644 0.82 -12.30 13.70
CA ALA A 644 -0.26 -12.22 14.68
C ALA A 644 -0.77 -13.60 15.14
N GLY A 645 0.01 -14.66 14.92
CA GLY A 645 -0.39 -16.05 15.18
C GLY A 645 -0.82 -16.31 16.62
N LEU A 646 -0.20 -15.67 17.62
CA LEU A 646 -0.55 -15.83 19.03
C LEU A 646 -1.97 -15.36 19.37
N LYS A 647 -2.58 -14.48 18.56
CA LYS A 647 -3.95 -14.00 18.76
C LYS A 647 -4.95 -14.55 17.75
N LEU A 648 -4.50 -14.81 16.53
CA LEU A 648 -5.33 -15.32 15.42
C LEU A 648 -5.37 -16.85 15.33
N GLY A 649 -4.45 -17.56 15.99
CA GLY A 649 -4.39 -19.01 16.01
C GLY A 649 -3.65 -19.64 14.82
N PRO A 650 -3.69 -20.98 14.69
CA PRO A 650 -2.86 -21.74 13.74
C PRO A 650 -3.12 -21.42 12.26
N GLY A 651 -4.30 -20.89 11.95
CA GLY A 651 -4.74 -20.44 10.62
C GLY A 651 -4.25 -19.04 10.23
N ALA A 652 -3.61 -18.30 11.14
CA ALA A 652 -3.12 -16.94 10.90
C ALA A 652 -2.26 -16.77 9.62
N PRO A 653 -1.39 -17.73 9.23
CA PRO A 653 -0.60 -17.61 7.99
C PRO A 653 -1.40 -17.81 6.69
N ASN A 654 -2.67 -18.18 6.78
CA ASN A 654 -3.54 -18.55 5.66
C ASN A 654 -4.59 -17.46 5.39
N LEU A 655 -5.39 -17.61 4.33
CA LEU A 655 -6.42 -16.63 3.93
C LEU A 655 -7.51 -16.41 5.01
N VAL A 656 -7.80 -17.43 5.84
CA VAL A 656 -8.69 -17.25 7.01
C VAL A 656 -8.12 -16.25 8.02
N GLY A 657 -6.81 -16.33 8.29
CA GLY A 657 -6.12 -15.39 9.16
C GLY A 657 -6.08 -13.97 8.61
N ALA A 658 -5.97 -13.82 7.28
CA ALA A 658 -6.06 -12.52 6.61
C ALA A 658 -7.41 -11.83 6.89
N ARG A 659 -8.52 -12.55 6.74
CA ARG A 659 -9.86 -12.00 6.97
C ARG A 659 -10.15 -11.73 8.44
N VAL A 660 -9.93 -12.72 9.32
CA VAL A 660 -10.18 -12.55 10.77
C VAL A 660 -9.31 -11.42 11.34
N GLY A 661 -8.05 -11.30 10.88
CA GLY A 661 -7.18 -10.20 11.26
C GLY A 661 -7.67 -8.84 10.74
N ALA A 662 -8.15 -8.77 9.50
CA ALA A 662 -8.71 -7.54 8.94
C ALA A 662 -9.96 -7.07 9.70
N GLU A 663 -10.84 -8.01 10.06
CA GLU A 663 -12.03 -7.72 10.86
C GLU A 663 -11.64 -7.11 12.20
N ARG A 664 -10.72 -7.72 12.95
CA ARG A 664 -10.27 -7.19 14.26
C ARG A 664 -9.63 -5.81 14.13
N ILE A 665 -8.73 -5.61 13.17
CA ILE A 665 -8.02 -4.34 12.99
C ILE A 665 -8.98 -3.20 12.64
N ALA A 666 -9.90 -3.42 11.70
CA ALA A 666 -10.75 -2.33 11.20
C ALA A 666 -11.62 -1.70 12.30
N TRP A 667 -12.09 -2.50 13.27
CA TRP A 667 -12.84 -1.98 14.41
C TRP A 667 -12.01 -1.07 15.31
N ASN A 668 -10.75 -1.46 15.55
CA ASN A 668 -9.87 -0.78 16.50
C ASN A 668 -9.18 0.44 15.87
N VAL A 669 -9.04 0.49 14.55
CA VAL A 669 -8.52 1.67 13.83
C VAL A 669 -9.43 2.88 14.02
N ASP A 670 -10.76 2.72 13.89
CA ASP A 670 -11.72 3.82 14.09
C ASP A 670 -11.67 4.36 15.53
N GLU A 671 -11.55 3.47 16.53
CA GLU A 671 -11.42 3.89 17.93
C GLU A 671 -10.08 4.56 18.22
N ALA A 672 -8.99 4.06 17.64
CA ALA A 672 -7.66 4.65 17.78
C ALA A 672 -7.58 6.04 17.14
N LEU A 673 -8.16 6.23 15.94
CA LEU A 673 -8.27 7.55 15.29
C LEU A 673 -9.07 8.53 16.14
N LYS A 674 -10.25 8.12 16.65
CA LYS A 674 -11.06 8.95 17.55
C LYS A 674 -10.33 9.31 18.85
N LYS A 675 -9.53 8.39 19.40
CA LYS A 675 -8.70 8.66 20.59
C LYS A 675 -7.63 9.71 20.29
N LEU A 676 -7.01 9.64 19.10
CA LEU A 676 -6.05 10.64 18.65
C LEU A 676 -6.71 12.02 18.45
N ASP A 677 -7.93 12.08 17.92
CA ASP A 677 -8.67 13.33 17.73
C ASP A 677 -9.14 13.93 19.05
N LYS A 678 -9.60 13.11 20.01
CA LYS A 678 -9.97 13.58 21.36
C LYS A 678 -8.78 14.16 22.13
N LEU A 679 -7.60 13.54 22.00
CA LEU A 679 -6.36 14.09 22.57
C LEU A 679 -5.98 15.42 21.94
N SER A 680 -6.33 15.64 20.66
CA SER A 680 -6.15 16.93 19.98
C SER A 680 -7.08 18.01 20.52
N ASN A 681 -8.35 17.66 20.80
CA ASN A 681 -9.36 18.63 21.25
C ASN A 681 -9.24 18.97 22.74
N ASN A 682 -8.91 18.02 23.62
CA ASN A 682 -8.73 18.29 25.05
C ASN A 682 -7.53 19.22 25.35
N ALA A 683 -6.55 19.32 24.44
CA ALA A 683 -5.47 20.29 24.55
C ALA A 683 -5.88 21.73 24.19
N GLN A 684 -7.08 21.93 23.61
CA GLN A 684 -7.65 23.26 23.33
C GLN A 684 -8.50 23.80 24.50
N ASP A 685 -9.03 22.92 25.36
CA ASP A 685 -9.98 23.30 26.42
C ASP A 685 -9.34 23.59 27.80
N GLU A 686 -8.02 23.50 27.96
CA GLU A 686 -7.33 23.93 29.20
C GLU A 686 -7.19 25.46 29.35
N SER A 687 -8.04 26.24 28.66
CA SER A 687 -8.16 27.69 28.86
C SER A 687 -9.61 28.18 28.81
N GLY A 688 -10.51 27.57 29.58
CA GLY A 688 -11.87 28.08 29.72
C GLY A 688 -12.61 27.47 30.91
N ASP A 689 -12.99 28.33 31.85
CA ASP A 689 -13.77 28.01 33.05
C ASP A 689 -15.12 27.36 32.67
N ASN A 690 -15.30 26.05 32.96
CA ASN A 690 -16.50 25.29 32.60
C ASN A 690 -17.68 25.68 33.50
N SER A 691 -18.48 26.64 33.02
CA SER A 691 -19.75 27.05 33.62
C SER A 691 -20.84 25.97 33.46
N SER A 692 -21.66 25.83 34.51
CA SER A 692 -22.83 24.95 34.69
C SER A 692 -23.87 24.93 33.58
N ASP A 693 -23.78 25.79 32.57
CA ASP A 693 -24.76 25.92 31.50
C ASP A 693 -24.68 24.80 30.43
N GLU A 694 -23.49 24.25 30.15
CA GLU A 694 -23.36 23.16 29.15
C GLU A 694 -24.03 21.86 29.60
N LYS A 695 -23.94 21.52 30.90
CA LYS A 695 -24.60 20.32 31.47
C LYS A 695 -26.13 20.43 31.39
N MET A 696 -26.69 21.64 31.51
CA MET A 696 -28.13 21.91 31.39
C MET A 696 -28.60 21.78 29.93
N VAL A 697 -27.80 22.23 28.97
CA VAL A 697 -28.08 22.12 27.54
C VAL A 697 -28.01 20.66 27.07
N ALA A 698 -27.06 19.87 27.57
CA ALA A 698 -26.94 18.45 27.25
C ALA A 698 -28.14 17.61 27.76
N TYR A 699 -28.68 17.93 28.94
CA TYR A 699 -29.90 17.32 29.47
C TYR A 699 -31.15 17.72 28.66
N ALA A 700 -31.30 19.01 28.33
CA ALA A 700 -32.42 19.50 27.52
C ALA A 700 -32.43 18.93 26.09
N ALA A 701 -31.25 18.62 25.55
CA ALA A 701 -31.07 17.96 24.25
C ALA A 701 -31.17 16.42 24.30
N ALA A 702 -31.51 15.84 25.46
CA ALA A 702 -31.60 14.39 25.70
C ALA A 702 -30.32 13.61 25.37
N ARG A 703 -29.16 14.27 25.42
CA ARG A 703 -27.84 13.64 25.19
C ARG A 703 -27.32 12.93 26.42
N ASP A 704 -27.67 13.41 27.62
CA ASP A 704 -27.33 12.80 28.91
C ASP A 704 -28.55 12.63 29.82
N ASN A 705 -28.41 11.79 30.84
CA ASN A 705 -29.47 11.53 31.82
C ASN A 705 -29.29 12.45 33.06
N ARG A 706 -30.38 12.75 33.76
CA ARG A 706 -30.37 13.68 34.92
C ARG A 706 -29.52 13.19 36.11
N PHE A 707 -29.14 11.91 36.12
CA PHE A 707 -28.51 11.25 37.27
C PHE A 707 -26.99 11.08 37.11
N ASP A 708 -26.41 11.42 35.95
CA ASP A 708 -24.97 11.32 35.73
C ASP A 708 -24.16 12.24 36.66
N SER A 709 -24.75 13.32 37.19
CA SER A 709 -24.13 14.20 38.19
C SER A 709 -24.01 13.59 39.60
N LEU A 710 -24.54 12.39 39.85
CA LEU A 710 -24.46 11.72 41.16
C LEU A 710 -23.26 10.76 41.25
N PHE A 711 -22.64 10.39 40.12
CA PHE A 711 -21.49 9.47 40.11
C PHE A 711 -20.15 10.15 40.45
N GLU A 712 -20.09 11.48 40.47
CA GLU A 712 -18.88 12.24 40.84
C GLU A 712 -18.72 12.44 42.37
N LEU A 713 -19.67 11.99 43.20
CA LEU A 713 -19.63 12.19 44.66
C LEU A 713 -19.03 11.02 45.46
N ASP A 714 -18.77 9.86 44.83
CA ASP A 714 -18.26 8.67 45.56
C ASP A 714 -16.73 8.52 45.55
N ASP A 715 -15.99 9.30 44.76
CA ASP A 715 -14.51 9.23 44.70
C ASP A 715 -13.79 10.26 45.60
N ALA A 716 -14.51 10.93 46.51
CA ALA A 716 -13.90 11.87 47.47
C ALA A 716 -13.70 11.29 48.89
N THR A 717 -14.06 10.03 49.16
CA THR A 717 -13.72 9.36 50.43
C THR A 717 -13.51 7.85 50.25
N ALA A 718 -12.28 7.45 49.89
CA ALA A 718 -11.71 6.15 50.20
C ALA A 718 -10.17 6.22 50.18
#